data_AF-A0A2H1G607-F1
#
_entry.id   AF-A0A2H1G607-F1
#
_cell.length_a   1.000
_cell.length_b   1.000
_cell.length_c   1.000
_cell.angle_alpha   90.00
_cell.angle_beta   90.00
_cell.angle_gamma   90.00
#
_symmetry.space_group_name_H-M   'P 1'
#
loop_
_entity.id
_entity.type
_entity.pdbx_description
1 polymer ?
#
loop_
_entity_poly.entity_id
_entity_poly.type
_entity_poly.pdbx_seq_one_letter_code
_entity_poly.pdbx_strand_id
1 'polypeptide(L)'
;MFRSHRCFRATHLLSLICLLSQVPQSSAYPYLQGDSRPEVIARNAQEDNAQSANVVYQINDGQIQYQPPPPQYGPPPPQYESSAPPAIPTTTVVVPCTTSSKSPATLSSSTTTSVIPRDVTTSTSTSLGPAYPAPSSSIDDPASPAPSASTTTRAPQLEPSVPSDAAPSSSPTSITEIDPAIPGITSPSTGNLVVSTTTPSSSEQSATTMPPVPTNMPDNSLTSLSPSDVQTGTVPDLSSTGGSVITSLQTSGQPSSEPFPDLSFSTTSLSLVDPTSFSSPTATAPVTSISETSIFRAIATGAPPSQISQRSDHPVPRLGIQGQQEKLQTNKFYSNLFLGDQSQSVFTFPYSVQWTKGSGETPSWGLAVSHVERNQVVFGPPQPGKDAGQSSYYANPIGVRSLILSATELNQTEAGTPGLTTDSLAAFSINLNLFGHGWTTPTIVFPLVQGSPFITGKYNSATPLIQTGVGIDNITYAGAVIEGSTYKYRIRLRNGYTWLMYVSPQSTDYAQNTFTLSDGAVQGASSFSGTIQVAKLPGDANSDVEAVYDSAAGAYPITGAISGAVDGTVGSYTMSWTKEGVSNQTLLLFALPHHVGSFSDETAGRATGLQLMTTVKGMATAVRGDSWTLTEDDLPIDMAFAPWSPAQGSVKTVSSNAVQAIYEAGLAELQQRIGQQTNVGSLYFDGKALAKFAAIVYTMNDIAGNRTLALSGLKVLQDAMAFHINNQMGFPLVYESAWGGVVSSGAYQNGNALEDFGNTYYNDHHFHYGYFVYTAAVIGYLDNEWLNDSNVAWTNMLVRDYANSVTDDEYFPFSRAFDWYHGHSWAAGLFASADGKNQESSSEDTMASYALKMWGQIINDKAMEARGNLMLAIQKRSFAAYYLFEETNTVQPAEYIGNKVAGILFENKMDHTTYFGAASELIEGIHMIPLMPFSAYIRSAKFVQEEWDAYFANTINKIQSGWRGLLMANYAIVNPSASFDFFSDPNLNPDFLDGGASQTWYLAWSAALGGSGT
;
A
#
# COMPACT_ATOMS: atom_id res chain seq x y z
N MET A 1 -10.18 -13.34 60.12
CA MET A 1 -9.68 -14.39 61.04
C MET A 1 -9.16 -15.57 60.22
N PHE A 2 -8.26 -16.37 60.79
CA PHE A 2 -7.80 -17.72 60.42
C PHE A 2 -7.96 -18.30 58.99
N ARG A 3 -6.79 -18.54 58.39
CA ARG A 3 -6.37 -19.62 57.45
C ARG A 3 -7.22 -20.90 57.38
N SER A 4 -7.24 -21.53 56.18
CA SER A 4 -6.73 -22.90 55.84
C SER A 4 -7.52 -23.51 54.67
N HIS A 5 -6.92 -23.95 53.54
CA HIS A 5 -6.01 -25.09 53.30
C HIS A 5 -6.62 -26.50 53.45
N ARG A 6 -6.76 -27.22 52.33
CA ARG A 6 -6.31 -28.63 52.18
C ARG A 6 -6.28 -29.09 50.71
N CYS A 7 -5.34 -29.99 50.41
CA CYS A 7 -5.16 -30.62 49.09
C CYS A 7 -5.78 -32.02 49.06
N PHE A 8 -5.85 -32.63 47.88
CA PHE A 8 -5.92 -34.10 47.70
C PHE A 8 -4.88 -34.57 46.68
N ARG A 9 -4.37 -35.81 46.84
CA ARG A 9 -3.26 -36.37 46.02
C ARG A 9 -3.18 -37.90 46.14
N ALA A 10 -3.15 -38.61 45.00
CA ALA A 10 -2.64 -39.99 44.80
C ALA A 10 -2.47 -40.18 43.27
N THR A 11 -1.41 -40.72 42.64
CA THR A 11 -0.58 -41.95 42.83
C THR A 11 -1.36 -43.26 42.58
N HIS A 12 -0.87 -44.27 41.86
CA HIS A 12 0.50 -44.71 41.46
C HIS A 12 0.53 -45.21 39.97
N LEU A 13 1.68 -45.46 39.30
CA LEU A 13 2.62 -46.60 39.46
C LEU A 13 4.06 -46.30 38.96
N LEU A 14 5.05 -47.15 39.33
CA LEU A 14 6.49 -46.88 39.19
C LEU A 14 7.33 -48.18 39.27
N SER A 15 8.35 -48.37 38.41
CA SER A 15 9.52 -49.31 38.55
C SER A 15 10.40 -49.28 37.27
N LEU A 16 11.74 -49.44 37.24
CA LEU A 16 12.86 -49.41 38.22
C LEU A 16 14.19 -49.27 37.39
N ILE A 17 15.13 -48.32 37.66
CA ILE A 17 16.46 -48.47 38.35
C ILE A 17 17.52 -49.31 37.56
N CYS A 18 18.85 -49.02 37.44
CA CYS A 18 19.93 -48.42 38.29
C CYS A 18 20.99 -47.65 37.41
N LEU A 19 21.61 -46.50 37.79
CA LEU A 19 22.89 -46.25 38.57
C LEU A 19 24.21 -46.81 37.93
N LEU A 20 25.43 -46.20 37.98
CA LEU A 20 26.08 -44.98 38.55
C LEU A 20 27.50 -44.78 37.86
N SER A 21 28.51 -43.91 38.15
CA SER A 21 28.86 -42.83 39.14
C SER A 21 30.13 -42.01 38.74
N GLN A 22 30.12 -40.66 38.92
CA GLN A 22 31.10 -39.74 39.61
C GLN A 22 32.66 -39.79 39.33
N VAL A 23 33.45 -38.73 38.97
CA VAL A 23 33.83 -37.39 39.58
C VAL A 23 35.19 -37.43 40.38
N PRO A 24 36.10 -36.40 40.52
CA PRO A 24 36.50 -35.17 39.73
C PRO A 24 38.05 -34.79 39.77
N GLN A 25 38.43 -33.48 39.70
CA GLN A 25 39.75 -32.76 39.95
C GLN A 25 40.72 -32.57 38.74
N SER A 26 41.26 -31.38 38.35
CA SER A 26 42.14 -30.31 38.94
C SER A 26 43.67 -30.61 38.83
N SER A 27 44.66 -29.71 38.59
CA SER A 27 44.76 -28.22 38.62
C SER A 27 46.08 -27.64 37.98
N ALA A 28 46.23 -26.30 37.93
CA ALA A 28 47.49 -25.48 37.92
C ALA A 28 48.16 -24.94 36.61
N TYR A 29 49.01 -23.90 36.79
CA TYR A 29 49.62 -22.90 35.85
C TYR A 29 51.16 -23.07 35.72
N PRO A 30 51.89 -22.54 34.68
CA PRO A 30 52.42 -21.14 34.72
C PRO A 30 52.69 -20.40 33.37
N TYR A 31 53.13 -19.14 33.52
CA TYR A 31 53.51 -18.08 32.54
C TYR A 31 54.41 -18.41 31.33
N LEU A 32 54.21 -17.67 30.22
CA LEU A 32 55.24 -16.83 29.58
C LEU A 32 54.61 -15.74 28.64
N GLN A 33 55.40 -14.77 28.16
CA GLN A 33 54.94 -13.57 27.43
C GLN A 33 54.85 -13.76 25.90
N GLY A 34 54.00 -12.98 25.23
CA GLY A 34 54.04 -12.74 23.78
C GLY A 34 52.92 -11.80 23.31
N ASP A 35 53.25 -10.72 22.59
CA ASP A 35 52.27 -9.80 21.99
C ASP A 35 51.57 -10.42 20.78
N SER A 36 50.24 -10.29 20.70
CA SER A 36 49.50 -10.12 19.42
C SER A 36 48.08 -9.63 19.67
N ARG A 37 47.53 -8.87 18.71
CA ARG A 37 46.10 -8.49 18.69
C ARG A 37 45.26 -9.66 18.16
N PRO A 38 44.06 -9.94 18.71
CA PRO A 38 43.10 -10.79 18.03
C PRO A 38 42.44 -10.01 16.88
N GLU A 39 42.48 -10.56 15.68
CA GLU A 39 41.60 -10.12 14.58
C GLU A 39 40.17 -10.63 14.83
N VAL A 40 39.16 -9.88 14.41
CA VAL A 40 37.75 -10.31 14.53
C VAL A 40 37.50 -11.45 13.56
N ILE A 41 37.17 -12.64 14.09
CA ILE A 41 36.82 -13.80 13.28
C ILE A 41 35.42 -13.59 12.70
N ALA A 42 35.35 -13.05 11.48
CA ALA A 42 34.14 -13.11 10.67
C ALA A 42 33.79 -14.59 10.43
N ARG A 43 32.64 -15.03 10.95
CA ARG A 43 32.08 -16.35 10.63
C ARG A 43 31.22 -16.25 9.38
N ASN A 44 31.56 -17.08 8.39
CA ASN A 44 30.96 -17.15 7.07
C ASN A 44 29.43 -16.97 7.07
N ALA A 45 28.95 -15.88 6.48
CA ALA A 45 27.68 -15.91 5.78
C ALA A 45 27.91 -16.70 4.48
N GLN A 46 27.43 -17.94 4.44
CA GLN A 46 27.47 -18.79 3.23
C GLN A 46 26.20 -19.64 3.18
N GLU A 47 25.07 -18.98 2.92
CA GLU A 47 23.83 -19.64 2.52
C GLU A 47 23.45 -19.21 1.10
N ASP A 48 23.23 -20.23 0.28
CA ASP A 48 22.56 -20.27 -1.02
C ASP A 48 22.47 -18.99 -1.87
N ASN A 49 23.44 -18.88 -2.78
CA ASN A 49 23.29 -18.16 -4.05
C ASN A 49 22.37 -18.95 -5.02
N ALA A 50 21.18 -19.32 -4.55
CA ALA A 50 20.15 -20.00 -5.33
C ALA A 50 19.39 -18.97 -6.17
N GLN A 51 19.43 -19.10 -7.49
CA GLN A 51 18.56 -18.30 -8.35
C GLN A 51 17.10 -18.67 -8.08
N SER A 52 16.36 -17.75 -7.47
CA SER A 52 14.96 -17.95 -7.09
C SER A 52 14.09 -18.09 -8.35
N ALA A 53 13.54 -19.29 -8.55
CA ALA A 53 12.66 -19.57 -9.67
C ALA A 53 11.24 -19.08 -9.36
N ASN A 54 10.73 -18.15 -10.19
CA ASN A 54 9.31 -17.82 -10.21
C ASN A 54 8.51 -19.10 -10.55
N VAL A 55 7.46 -19.38 -9.79
CA VAL A 55 6.64 -20.57 -10.04
C VAL A 55 5.57 -20.22 -11.08
N VAL A 56 5.53 -21.02 -12.16
CA VAL A 56 4.52 -20.94 -13.21
C VAL A 56 3.46 -22.01 -12.95
N TYR A 57 2.20 -21.61 -12.86
CA TYR A 57 1.07 -22.48 -12.58
C TYR A 57 0.17 -22.60 -13.81
N GLN A 58 0.14 -23.80 -14.41
CA GLN A 58 -0.89 -24.12 -15.40
C GLN A 58 -2.21 -24.45 -14.69
N ILE A 59 -3.31 -23.90 -15.21
CA ILE A 59 -4.67 -24.07 -14.67
C ILE A 59 -5.49 -24.81 -15.73
N ASN A 60 -5.28 -26.12 -15.79
CA ASN A 60 -5.98 -27.01 -16.71
C ASN A 60 -7.18 -27.60 -15.96
N ASP A 61 -8.38 -27.53 -16.54
CA ASP A 61 -9.64 -28.05 -15.99
C ASP A 61 -9.95 -27.64 -14.52
N GLY A 62 -9.50 -26.44 -14.11
CA GLY A 62 -9.67 -25.93 -12.75
C GLY A 62 -8.81 -26.63 -11.68
N GLN A 63 -7.83 -27.44 -12.09
CA GLN A 63 -6.81 -28.02 -11.23
C GLN A 63 -5.49 -27.23 -11.36
N ILE A 64 -4.88 -26.88 -10.24
CA ILE A 64 -3.52 -26.30 -10.23
C ILE A 64 -2.51 -27.44 -10.43
N GLN A 65 -1.73 -27.39 -11.51
CA GLN A 65 -0.56 -28.27 -11.67
C GLN A 65 0.74 -27.48 -11.51
N TYR A 66 1.52 -27.84 -10.49
CA TYR A 66 2.87 -27.34 -10.27
C TYR A 66 3.83 -27.96 -11.29
N GLN A 67 4.51 -27.12 -12.07
CA GLN A 67 5.68 -27.55 -12.84
C GLN A 67 6.96 -27.05 -12.16
N PRO A 68 7.87 -27.93 -11.70
CA PRO A 68 9.19 -27.50 -11.27
C PRO A 68 9.97 -26.96 -12.49
N PRO A 69 10.85 -25.96 -12.29
CA PRO A 69 11.64 -25.40 -13.38
C PRO A 69 12.56 -26.47 -14.01
N PRO A 70 12.76 -26.47 -15.33
CA PRO A 70 13.65 -27.42 -15.99
C PRO A 70 15.10 -27.20 -15.53
N PRO A 71 15.87 -28.28 -15.27
CA PRO A 71 17.23 -28.16 -14.72
C PRO A 71 18.18 -27.54 -15.75
N GLN A 72 18.62 -26.30 -15.50
CA GLN A 72 19.56 -25.59 -16.35
C GLN A 72 21.00 -26.15 -16.20
N TYR A 73 21.30 -27.21 -16.92
CA TYR A 73 22.68 -27.67 -17.13
C TYR A 73 23.41 -26.77 -18.13
N GLY A 74 23.80 -25.57 -17.69
CA GLY A 74 24.76 -24.73 -18.40
C GLY A 74 26.17 -25.35 -18.40
N PRO A 75 26.99 -25.16 -19.46
CA PRO A 75 28.40 -25.56 -19.44
C PRO A 75 29.19 -24.71 -18.43
N PRO A 76 30.28 -25.24 -17.84
CA PRO A 76 31.03 -24.52 -16.82
C PRO A 76 31.72 -23.26 -17.37
N PRO A 77 31.84 -22.18 -16.58
CA PRO A 77 32.47 -20.94 -17.01
C PRO A 77 33.99 -21.11 -17.21
N PRO A 78 34.61 -20.37 -18.15
CA PRO A 78 36.05 -20.39 -18.34
C PRO A 78 36.78 -19.74 -17.15
N GLN A 79 37.91 -20.32 -16.74
CA GLN A 79 38.77 -19.76 -15.70
C GLN A 79 39.49 -18.52 -16.22
N TYR A 80 39.43 -17.42 -15.45
CA TYR A 80 40.24 -16.23 -15.68
C TYR A 80 41.48 -16.26 -14.77
N GLU A 81 42.67 -16.39 -15.37
CA GLU A 81 43.92 -16.09 -14.68
C GLU A 81 44.18 -14.58 -14.64
N SER A 82 44.70 -14.08 -13.51
CA SER A 82 45.03 -12.67 -13.33
C SER A 82 46.31 -12.27 -14.06
N SER A 83 46.28 -11.18 -14.84
CA SER A 83 47.49 -10.51 -15.32
C SER A 83 47.35 -8.99 -15.28
N ALA A 84 48.46 -8.29 -15.07
CA ALA A 84 48.50 -6.85 -14.78
C ALA A 84 48.42 -5.97 -16.04
N PRO A 85 47.94 -4.72 -15.94
CA PRO A 85 47.66 -3.88 -17.12
C PRO A 85 48.92 -3.28 -17.76
N PRO A 86 49.07 -3.36 -19.10
CA PRO A 86 49.94 -2.48 -19.88
C PRO A 86 49.26 -1.11 -20.15
N ALA A 87 50.03 -0.13 -20.63
CA ALA A 87 49.57 1.26 -20.81
C ALA A 87 50.02 1.87 -22.16
N ILE A 88 49.58 3.11 -22.44
CA ILE A 88 50.02 4.01 -23.55
C ILE A 88 49.43 3.61 -24.94
N PRO A 89 49.17 4.50 -25.94
CA PRO A 89 49.31 5.98 -26.01
C PRO A 89 48.02 6.78 -26.38
N THR A 90 48.12 8.11 -26.32
CA THR A 90 47.29 9.08 -27.07
C THR A 90 47.93 9.50 -28.40
N THR A 91 47.13 9.68 -29.47
CA THR A 91 47.56 10.32 -30.73
C THR A 91 46.42 11.11 -31.37
N THR A 92 46.73 12.24 -32.00
CA THR A 92 45.80 13.17 -32.69
C THR A 92 46.36 13.51 -34.09
N VAL A 93 45.51 13.84 -35.09
CA VAL A 93 45.73 14.94 -36.11
C VAL A 93 44.71 14.95 -37.29
N VAL A 94 43.96 16.06 -37.36
CA VAL A 94 43.50 16.92 -38.49
C VAL A 94 43.35 16.40 -39.97
N VAL A 95 42.09 16.42 -40.44
CA VAL A 95 41.48 17.03 -41.68
C VAL A 95 42.34 17.39 -42.93
N PRO A 96 41.83 17.07 -44.14
CA PRO A 96 41.73 18.08 -45.23
C PRO A 96 40.32 18.17 -45.90
N CYS A 97 40.13 19.08 -46.87
CA CYS A 97 38.82 19.51 -47.42
C CYS A 97 38.86 19.71 -48.98
N THR A 98 37.78 20.25 -49.57
CA THR A 98 37.61 20.85 -50.95
C THR A 98 37.20 19.90 -52.10
N THR A 99 36.49 20.30 -53.18
CA THR A 99 35.45 21.36 -53.45
C THR A 99 34.84 21.15 -54.86
N SER A 100 33.61 21.68 -55.14
CA SER A 100 33.28 22.57 -56.30
C SER A 100 31.76 22.63 -56.60
N SER A 101 31.22 23.57 -57.41
CA SER A 101 31.13 25.03 -57.17
C SER A 101 30.24 25.72 -58.24
N LYS A 102 29.40 26.70 -57.85
CA LYS A 102 28.91 27.83 -58.69
C LYS A 102 28.15 28.88 -57.85
N SER A 103 28.12 30.13 -58.34
CA SER A 103 27.60 31.37 -57.67
C SER A 103 27.25 32.41 -58.77
N PRO A 104 26.96 33.72 -58.52
CA PRO A 104 26.45 34.44 -57.33
C PRO A 104 25.31 35.49 -57.66
N ALA A 105 24.80 36.22 -56.65
CA ALA A 105 24.15 37.55 -56.79
C ALA A 105 24.22 38.35 -55.45
N THR A 106 24.04 39.69 -55.43
CA THR A 106 24.41 40.57 -54.29
C THR A 106 23.64 41.91 -54.14
N LEU A 107 23.78 42.55 -52.94
CA LEU A 107 23.74 44.00 -52.58
C LEU A 107 22.49 44.67 -51.91
N SER A 108 22.79 45.72 -51.10
CA SER A 108 21.96 46.57 -50.17
C SER A 108 21.53 45.94 -48.82
N SER A 109 21.44 46.57 -47.63
CA SER A 109 21.54 47.95 -47.03
C SER A 109 20.29 48.85 -46.99
N SER A 110 19.89 49.56 -45.91
CA SER A 110 20.27 49.68 -44.45
C SER A 110 19.16 50.53 -43.72
N THR A 111 19.18 51.12 -42.50
CA THR A 111 20.19 51.53 -41.46
C THR A 111 19.47 51.95 -40.13
N THR A 112 20.18 52.08 -38.97
CA THR A 112 19.83 52.89 -37.73
C THR A 112 18.54 52.50 -36.93
N THR A 113 18.19 52.87 -35.66
CA THR A 113 18.74 53.46 -34.38
C THR A 113 17.63 53.41 -33.27
N SER A 114 17.77 53.56 -31.92
CA SER A 114 18.89 53.42 -30.94
C SER A 114 18.48 53.75 -29.46
N VAL A 115 18.70 52.84 -28.47
CA VAL A 115 19.20 53.07 -27.06
C VAL A 115 18.32 53.65 -25.89
N ILE A 116 17.98 52.80 -24.88
CA ILE A 116 18.09 52.94 -23.35
C ILE A 116 17.26 54.06 -22.60
N PRO A 117 16.91 54.06 -21.26
CA PRO A 117 17.02 53.13 -20.08
C PRO A 117 15.70 52.84 -19.27
N ARG A 118 15.86 52.24 -18.07
CA ARG A 118 14.93 52.02 -16.91
C ARG A 118 14.19 53.26 -16.36
N ASP A 119 13.14 53.07 -15.54
CA ASP A 119 13.07 53.61 -14.15
C ASP A 119 12.02 52.92 -13.21
N VAL A 120 11.92 53.34 -11.93
CA VAL A 120 11.08 52.76 -10.85
C VAL A 120 10.41 53.84 -9.96
N THR A 121 9.13 53.71 -9.53
CA THR A 121 8.60 53.98 -8.14
C THR A 121 7.05 54.08 -7.93
N THR A 122 6.57 53.43 -6.86
CA THR A 122 5.48 53.77 -5.87
C THR A 122 4.03 54.23 -6.21
N SER A 123 3.07 53.41 -5.75
CA SER A 123 1.90 53.70 -4.87
C SER A 123 0.68 54.54 -5.31
N THR A 124 -0.54 53.94 -5.29
CA THR A 124 -1.58 54.08 -4.23
C THR A 124 -2.81 53.19 -4.52
N SER A 125 -3.81 53.13 -3.62
CA SER A 125 -4.88 52.12 -3.56
C SER A 125 -6.28 52.62 -3.98
N THR A 126 -7.14 51.70 -4.43
CA THR A 126 -8.56 51.57 -3.97
C THR A 126 -9.20 50.26 -4.45
N SER A 127 -10.34 49.90 -3.86
CA SER A 127 -11.07 48.62 -3.99
C SER A 127 -11.94 48.48 -5.26
N LEU A 128 -12.30 47.25 -5.60
CA LEU A 128 -13.71 46.79 -5.65
C LEU A 128 -13.85 45.26 -5.83
N GLY A 129 -15.00 44.71 -5.42
CA GLY A 129 -15.33 43.28 -5.47
C GLY A 129 -16.19 42.85 -6.68
N PRO A 130 -16.55 41.56 -6.79
CA PRO A 130 -17.08 40.94 -8.02
C PRO A 130 -18.61 41.03 -8.18
N ALA A 131 -19.10 40.63 -9.36
CA ALA A 131 -20.53 40.45 -9.64
C ALA A 131 -20.79 39.23 -10.54
N TYR A 132 -21.65 38.31 -10.07
CA TYR A 132 -22.33 37.30 -10.89
C TYR A 132 -23.71 37.84 -11.32
N PRO A 133 -24.25 37.43 -12.50
CA PRO A 133 -25.63 37.71 -12.88
C PRO A 133 -26.62 36.68 -12.28
N ALA A 134 -27.82 37.14 -11.94
CA ALA A 134 -28.94 36.30 -11.48
C ALA A 134 -30.24 36.64 -12.24
N PRO A 135 -31.18 35.69 -12.40
CA PRO A 135 -32.55 35.96 -12.85
C PRO A 135 -33.48 36.41 -11.71
N SER A 136 -34.67 36.90 -12.07
CA SER A 136 -35.52 37.77 -11.25
C SER A 136 -36.59 37.08 -10.39
N SER A 137 -37.07 37.81 -9.38
CA SER A 137 -38.10 37.42 -8.42
C SER A 137 -39.53 37.86 -8.77
N SER A 138 -40.50 37.27 -8.08
CA SER A 138 -41.73 37.95 -7.63
C SER A 138 -42.09 37.47 -6.22
N ILE A 139 -42.95 38.19 -5.51
CA ILE A 139 -43.16 38.08 -4.05
C ILE A 139 -44.63 37.78 -3.76
N ASP A 140 -44.90 36.89 -2.80
CA ASP A 140 -45.90 37.09 -1.74
C ASP A 140 -45.66 36.11 -0.56
N ASP A 141 -45.90 36.60 0.65
CA ASP A 141 -45.79 35.95 1.98
C ASP A 141 -47.17 36.22 2.67
N PRO A 142 -47.69 35.48 3.67
CA PRO A 142 -46.94 34.92 4.80
C PRO A 142 -47.37 33.54 5.36
N ALA A 143 -46.46 32.89 6.10
CA ALA A 143 -46.70 32.45 7.50
C ALA A 143 -45.47 31.76 8.14
N SER A 144 -45.04 32.27 9.31
CA SER A 144 -44.14 31.58 10.26
C SER A 144 -44.97 30.93 11.39
N PRO A 145 -44.43 29.96 12.18
CA PRO A 145 -43.48 30.31 13.24
C PRO A 145 -42.29 29.32 13.43
N ALA A 146 -41.29 29.81 14.18
CA ALA A 146 -40.05 29.12 14.56
C ALA A 146 -40.21 28.15 15.77
N PRO A 147 -39.24 27.25 16.05
CA PRO A 147 -39.33 26.26 17.12
C PRO A 147 -39.00 26.82 18.52
N SER A 148 -39.15 25.98 19.55
CA SER A 148 -38.75 26.29 20.93
C SER A 148 -38.27 25.03 21.65
N ALA A 149 -37.20 25.16 22.45
CA ALA A 149 -36.59 24.06 23.20
C ALA A 149 -36.95 24.10 24.69
N SER A 150 -36.82 22.96 25.38
CA SER A 150 -36.35 22.94 26.77
C SER A 150 -35.95 21.53 27.25
N THR A 151 -34.89 21.47 28.04
CA THR A 151 -34.37 20.30 28.75
C THR A 151 -35.22 19.90 29.97
N THR A 152 -35.12 18.65 30.43
CA THR A 152 -34.78 18.35 31.85
C THR A 152 -34.39 16.88 32.07
N THR A 153 -33.69 16.61 33.18
CA THR A 153 -33.10 15.32 33.56
C THR A 153 -33.96 14.55 34.57
N ARG A 154 -33.71 13.22 34.75
CA ARG A 154 -33.55 12.53 36.07
C ARG A 154 -33.67 10.98 36.00
N ALA A 155 -32.85 10.29 36.78
CA ALA A 155 -32.94 8.86 37.17
C ALA A 155 -32.98 8.76 38.73
N PRO A 156 -33.01 7.58 39.42
CA PRO A 156 -33.01 6.17 38.96
C PRO A 156 -34.03 5.25 39.73
N GLN A 157 -33.77 3.92 39.69
CA GLN A 157 -34.11 2.87 40.70
C GLN A 157 -35.54 2.26 40.81
N LEU A 158 -35.68 0.95 40.49
CA LEU A 158 -35.84 -0.18 41.45
C LEU A 158 -36.17 -1.56 40.80
N GLU A 159 -35.59 -2.63 41.35
CA GLU A 159 -35.93 -4.07 41.16
C GLU A 159 -36.76 -4.60 42.37
N PRO A 160 -37.09 -5.92 42.58
CA PRO A 160 -36.92 -7.15 41.76
C PRO A 160 -38.18 -8.07 41.67
N SER A 161 -38.11 -9.17 40.89
CA SER A 161 -38.46 -10.56 41.31
C SER A 161 -38.45 -11.60 40.17
N VAL A 162 -38.25 -12.88 40.52
CA VAL A 162 -38.28 -14.09 39.65
C VAL A 162 -39.22 -15.12 40.30
N PRO A 163 -39.77 -16.13 39.57
CA PRO A 163 -39.28 -17.50 39.82
C PRO A 163 -39.36 -18.54 38.67
N SER A 164 -38.40 -19.50 38.70
CA SER A 164 -38.49 -20.95 38.41
C SER A 164 -38.99 -21.52 37.06
N ASP A 165 -38.09 -22.23 36.38
CA ASP A 165 -38.14 -23.66 35.95
C ASP A 165 -39.46 -24.35 35.60
N ALA A 166 -39.51 -25.01 34.41
CA ALA A 166 -39.37 -26.49 34.31
C ALA A 166 -39.60 -27.03 32.88
N ALA A 167 -38.90 -28.11 32.51
CA ALA A 167 -39.21 -28.99 31.37
C ALA A 167 -39.74 -30.36 31.86
N PRO A 168 -40.30 -31.22 30.98
CA PRO A 168 -39.57 -32.47 30.69
C PRO A 168 -39.77 -33.06 29.26
N SER A 169 -39.17 -34.24 29.05
CA SER A 169 -39.11 -35.09 27.85
C SER A 169 -40.44 -35.85 27.52
N SER A 170 -40.59 -36.81 26.58
CA SER A 170 -39.63 -37.70 25.86
C SER A 170 -40.25 -38.40 24.61
N SER A 171 -39.39 -39.09 23.84
CA SER A 171 -39.65 -40.06 22.73
C SER A 171 -40.32 -41.39 23.21
N PRO A 172 -40.37 -42.56 22.50
CA PRO A 172 -39.73 -43.00 21.22
C PRO A 172 -40.57 -43.90 20.26
N THR A 173 -40.01 -44.27 19.10
CA THR A 173 -39.97 -45.68 18.62
C THR A 173 -38.86 -45.93 17.57
N SER A 174 -38.33 -47.16 17.52
CA SER A 174 -37.45 -47.78 16.50
C SER A 174 -38.01 -49.22 16.23
N ILE A 175 -37.51 -50.15 15.39
CA ILE A 175 -36.18 -50.63 14.92
C ILE A 175 -36.43 -51.31 13.52
N THR A 176 -35.49 -51.54 12.58
CA THR A 176 -34.71 -52.81 12.38
C THR A 176 -33.87 -52.74 11.08
N GLU A 177 -32.71 -53.42 11.06
CA GLU A 177 -31.76 -53.57 9.93
C GLU A 177 -32.00 -54.83 9.06
N ILE A 178 -31.27 -54.99 7.94
CA ILE A 178 -30.45 -56.18 7.54
C ILE A 178 -29.92 -56.04 6.09
N ASP A 179 -28.72 -56.56 5.83
CA ASP A 179 -27.98 -56.70 4.54
C ASP A 179 -27.33 -58.12 4.54
N PRO A 180 -27.14 -58.90 3.41
CA PRO A 180 -26.04 -58.65 2.43
C PRO A 180 -26.09 -59.25 0.97
N ALA A 181 -25.17 -58.76 0.11
CA ALA A 181 -24.37 -59.47 -0.94
C ALA A 181 -24.93 -59.93 -2.34
N ILE A 182 -24.35 -59.37 -3.44
CA ILE A 182 -23.42 -59.95 -4.48
C ILE A 182 -23.64 -61.42 -4.97
N PRO A 183 -23.39 -61.87 -6.27
CA PRO A 183 -22.70 -61.28 -7.47
C PRO A 183 -23.39 -61.47 -8.87
N GLY A 184 -22.75 -61.09 -10.01
CA GLY A 184 -22.84 -61.96 -11.23
C GLY A 184 -22.65 -61.45 -12.70
N ILE A 185 -21.43 -61.09 -13.13
CA ILE A 185 -20.76 -61.25 -14.48
C ILE A 185 -21.56 -61.68 -15.77
N THR A 186 -21.35 -61.02 -16.93
CA THR A 186 -20.71 -61.59 -18.18
C THR A 186 -20.73 -60.67 -19.43
N SER A 187 -19.70 -60.80 -20.27
CA SER A 187 -19.55 -60.21 -21.63
C SER A 187 -19.33 -61.30 -22.70
N PRO A 188 -19.49 -60.97 -23.99
CA PRO A 188 -18.45 -61.24 -25.01
C PRO A 188 -18.37 -60.11 -26.08
N SER A 189 -17.41 -60.01 -27.01
CA SER A 189 -16.15 -60.73 -27.28
C SER A 189 -15.23 -59.87 -28.18
N THR A 190 -13.92 -60.18 -28.24
CA THR A 190 -12.93 -59.54 -29.11
C THR A 190 -12.91 -60.08 -30.55
N GLY A 191 -12.34 -59.30 -31.48
CA GLY A 191 -12.03 -59.75 -32.85
C GLY A 191 -11.01 -58.81 -33.52
N ASN A 192 -9.91 -59.35 -34.03
CA ASN A 192 -8.77 -58.60 -34.57
C ASN A 192 -8.34 -59.22 -35.91
N LEU A 193 -8.01 -58.43 -36.94
CA LEU A 193 -7.31 -58.90 -38.16
C LEU A 193 -6.70 -57.73 -38.97
N VAL A 194 -5.87 -58.05 -39.97
CA VAL A 194 -4.78 -57.20 -40.51
C VAL A 194 -4.78 -57.22 -42.06
N VAL A 195 -3.89 -56.41 -42.70
CA VAL A 195 -3.39 -56.45 -44.11
C VAL A 195 -4.06 -55.45 -45.08
N SER A 196 -3.39 -54.73 -46.00
CA SER A 196 -2.02 -54.15 -46.09
C SER A 196 -1.90 -53.22 -47.33
N THR A 197 -1.06 -52.18 -47.24
CA THR A 197 -0.22 -51.54 -48.31
C THR A 197 -0.75 -51.30 -49.74
N THR A 198 -0.59 -50.06 -50.25
CA THR A 198 0.35 -49.74 -51.38
C THR A 198 0.50 -48.23 -51.66
N THR A 199 1.69 -47.84 -52.12
CA THR A 199 2.06 -46.56 -52.78
C THR A 199 2.98 -46.88 -53.97
N PRO A 200 3.10 -46.01 -55.00
CA PRO A 200 4.35 -45.22 -55.14
C PRO A 200 4.29 -43.88 -55.96
N SER A 201 5.35 -43.05 -55.88
CA SER A 201 6.00 -42.19 -56.93
C SER A 201 5.19 -41.25 -57.88
N SER A 202 5.65 -40.06 -58.32
CA SER A 202 6.88 -39.26 -58.07
C SER A 202 6.83 -37.85 -58.74
N SER A 203 7.87 -37.03 -58.47
CA SER A 203 8.56 -36.07 -59.39
C SER A 203 7.94 -34.71 -59.86
N GLU A 204 8.56 -33.63 -59.35
CA GLU A 204 9.17 -32.47 -60.06
C GLU A 204 8.44 -31.17 -60.51
N GLN A 205 8.88 -30.07 -59.84
CA GLN A 205 9.40 -28.78 -60.35
C GLN A 205 8.55 -27.71 -61.13
N SER A 206 8.44 -26.55 -60.47
CA SER A 206 8.82 -25.19 -60.95
C SER A 206 8.15 -24.50 -62.15
N ALA A 207 7.44 -23.38 -61.87
CA ALA A 207 7.68 -22.04 -62.48
C ALA A 207 6.90 -20.92 -61.75
N THR A 208 7.38 -19.66 -61.83
CA THR A 208 6.82 -18.46 -61.16
C THR A 208 6.01 -17.55 -62.10
N THR A 209 5.01 -16.81 -61.58
CA THR A 209 4.67 -15.44 -62.04
C THR A 209 3.68 -14.71 -61.11
N MET A 210 3.81 -13.38 -61.01
CA MET A 210 2.93 -12.37 -60.39
C MET A 210 3.27 -11.00 -61.00
N PRO A 211 2.52 -9.89 -60.75
CA PRO A 211 1.19 -9.77 -60.11
C PRO A 211 0.10 -9.76 -61.22
N PRO A 212 -0.89 -8.83 -61.41
CA PRO A 212 -1.28 -7.57 -60.75
C PRO A 212 -2.47 -7.70 -59.75
N VAL A 213 -2.98 -6.57 -59.27
CA VAL A 213 -4.24 -6.42 -58.48
C VAL A 213 -5.06 -5.26 -59.09
N PRO A 214 -6.39 -5.38 -59.18
CA PRO A 214 -7.26 -4.34 -58.60
C PRO A 214 -8.53 -4.88 -57.91
N THR A 215 -8.69 -4.50 -56.64
CA THR A 215 -9.95 -4.16 -55.93
C THR A 215 -11.29 -4.73 -56.43
N ASN A 216 -11.92 -5.54 -55.56
CA ASN A 216 -13.29 -5.29 -55.06
C ASN A 216 -13.58 -6.21 -53.87
N MET A 217 -13.74 -5.65 -52.67
CA MET A 217 -14.30 -6.36 -51.51
C MET A 217 -15.83 -6.19 -51.56
N PRO A 218 -16.63 -7.27 -51.56
CA PRO A 218 -18.06 -7.16 -51.32
C PRO A 218 -18.33 -6.72 -49.88
N ASP A 219 -19.28 -5.81 -49.71
CA ASP A 219 -19.89 -5.52 -48.41
C ASP A 219 -20.73 -6.73 -47.98
N ASN A 220 -20.15 -7.59 -47.14
CA ASN A 220 -20.85 -8.72 -46.53
C ASN A 220 -21.72 -8.20 -45.38
N SER A 221 -22.89 -7.71 -45.77
CA SER A 221 -23.95 -7.16 -44.93
C SER A 221 -24.12 -7.89 -43.58
N LEU A 222 -24.29 -7.10 -42.52
CA LEU A 222 -24.81 -7.53 -41.22
C LEU A 222 -26.16 -8.26 -41.40
N THR A 223 -26.15 -9.58 -41.48
CA THR A 223 -27.37 -10.39 -41.34
C THR A 223 -27.72 -10.49 -39.86
N SER A 224 -28.94 -10.07 -39.49
CA SER A 224 -29.40 -10.08 -38.11
C SER A 224 -29.43 -11.49 -37.51
N LEU A 225 -28.48 -11.79 -36.63
CA LEU A 225 -28.57 -12.92 -35.71
C LEU A 225 -29.80 -12.71 -34.83
N SER A 226 -30.59 -13.76 -34.61
CA SER A 226 -31.82 -13.64 -33.83
C SER A 226 -31.49 -13.32 -32.37
N PRO A 227 -32.42 -12.73 -31.59
CA PRO A 227 -32.16 -12.33 -30.20
C PRO A 227 -31.88 -13.49 -29.20
N SER A 228 -31.57 -14.69 -29.67
CA SER A 228 -31.38 -15.90 -28.84
C SER A 228 -30.34 -16.89 -29.39
N ASP A 229 -29.60 -16.53 -30.45
CA ASP A 229 -28.59 -17.42 -31.02
C ASP A 229 -27.32 -17.48 -30.13
N VAL A 230 -27.09 -18.64 -29.52
CA VAL A 230 -25.86 -18.94 -28.77
C VAL A 230 -24.75 -19.26 -29.77
N GLN A 231 -23.66 -18.49 -29.74
CA GLN A 231 -22.53 -18.68 -30.64
C GLN A 231 -21.44 -19.55 -29.96
N THR A 232 -21.16 -20.71 -30.56
CA THR A 232 -20.08 -21.63 -30.16
C THR A 232 -19.06 -21.74 -31.29
N GLY A 233 -17.79 -21.44 -31.02
CA GLY A 233 -16.72 -21.51 -32.01
C GLY A 233 -15.75 -22.66 -31.76
N THR A 234 -15.24 -23.29 -32.82
CA THR A 234 -13.98 -24.06 -32.73
C THR A 234 -12.81 -23.09 -32.62
N VAL A 235 -12.10 -23.15 -31.51
CA VAL A 235 -10.99 -22.26 -31.14
C VAL A 235 -9.76 -23.12 -30.88
N PRO A 236 -8.55 -22.72 -31.32
CA PRO A 236 -7.31 -23.47 -31.06
C PRO A 236 -7.12 -23.87 -29.59
N ASP A 237 -6.31 -24.89 -29.40
CA ASP A 237 -5.83 -25.31 -28.09
C ASP A 237 -4.76 -24.32 -27.61
N LEU A 238 -4.86 -23.85 -26.36
CA LEU A 238 -3.95 -22.84 -25.81
C LEU A 238 -2.85 -23.56 -25.02
N SER A 239 -1.59 -23.35 -25.41
CA SER A 239 -0.42 -24.04 -24.83
C SER A 239 -0.25 -23.81 -23.32
N SER A 240 -0.74 -22.68 -22.82
CA SER A 240 -1.12 -22.53 -21.42
C SER A 240 -2.29 -21.55 -21.23
N THR A 241 -3.01 -21.74 -20.13
CA THR A 241 -4.04 -20.84 -19.58
C THR A 241 -3.57 -20.21 -18.25
N GLY A 242 -2.27 -20.35 -17.96
CA GLY A 242 -1.70 -20.21 -16.63
C GLY A 242 -1.32 -18.78 -16.24
N GLY A 243 -1.02 -18.62 -14.96
CA GLY A 243 -0.38 -17.42 -14.41
C GLY A 243 0.95 -17.77 -13.74
N SER A 244 1.75 -16.76 -13.44
CA SER A 244 2.96 -16.89 -12.62
C SER A 244 2.73 -16.28 -11.24
N VAL A 245 3.53 -16.71 -10.26
CA VAL A 245 3.58 -16.13 -8.92
C VAL A 245 5.02 -15.77 -8.57
N ILE A 246 5.22 -14.57 -8.02
CA ILE A 246 6.52 -14.11 -7.53
C ILE A 246 6.69 -14.57 -6.08
N THR A 247 7.27 -15.76 -5.94
CA THR A 247 7.51 -16.47 -4.67
C THR A 247 8.80 -16.03 -3.97
N SER A 248 9.39 -14.90 -4.38
CA SER A 248 10.60 -14.32 -3.80
C SER A 248 10.40 -12.83 -3.50
N LEU A 249 11.23 -12.30 -2.61
CA LEU A 249 11.38 -10.87 -2.37
C LEU A 249 12.65 -10.38 -3.07
N GLN A 250 12.57 -9.27 -3.81
CA GLN A 250 13.77 -8.65 -4.38
C GLN A 250 14.47 -7.78 -3.33
N THR A 251 15.40 -8.40 -2.58
CA THR A 251 16.29 -7.72 -1.63
C THR A 251 17.61 -7.28 -2.26
N SER A 252 17.92 -7.68 -3.50
CA SER A 252 19.18 -7.29 -4.16
C SER A 252 19.24 -5.79 -4.41
N GLY A 253 20.23 -5.13 -3.81
CA GLY A 253 20.41 -3.68 -3.84
C GLY A 253 19.61 -2.91 -2.79
N GLN A 254 18.69 -3.55 -2.07
CA GLN A 254 18.07 -2.94 -0.89
C GLN A 254 19.12 -2.75 0.22
N PRO A 255 19.00 -1.70 1.07
CA PRO A 255 19.90 -1.54 2.21
C PRO A 255 19.77 -2.72 3.19
N SER A 256 20.73 -3.65 3.16
CA SER A 256 20.79 -4.80 4.09
C SER A 256 21.32 -4.42 5.47
N SER A 257 21.22 -3.14 5.84
CA SER A 257 21.39 -2.67 7.20
C SER A 257 20.16 -3.06 8.01
N GLU A 258 20.34 -3.66 9.19
CA GLU A 258 19.27 -3.62 10.19
C GLU A 258 18.86 -2.15 10.43
N PRO A 259 17.59 -1.85 10.75
CA PRO A 259 17.11 -0.47 10.89
C PRO A 259 17.62 0.27 12.16
N PHE A 260 18.84 -0.02 12.62
CA PHE A 260 19.50 0.53 13.82
C PHE A 260 20.99 0.83 13.55
N PRO A 261 21.45 2.07 13.79
CA PRO A 261 22.86 2.32 14.01
C PRO A 261 23.28 1.75 15.39
N ASP A 262 24.51 1.26 15.48
CA ASP A 262 25.16 0.90 16.76
C ASP A 262 25.20 2.12 17.70
N LEU A 263 24.79 1.92 18.96
CA LEU A 263 24.73 2.96 20.00
C LEU A 263 26.10 3.32 20.62
N SER A 264 27.22 2.78 20.13
CA SER A 264 28.59 2.95 20.66
C SER A 264 29.21 4.37 20.64
N PHE A 265 28.40 5.43 20.64
CA PHE A 265 28.81 6.82 20.70
C PHE A 265 29.20 7.24 22.14
N SER A 266 30.50 7.46 22.39
CA SER A 266 31.02 7.83 23.72
C SER A 266 30.32 9.06 24.31
N THR A 267 29.98 9.01 25.60
CA THR A 267 29.29 10.09 26.30
C THR A 267 30.08 11.41 26.33
N THR A 268 29.33 12.50 26.48
CA THR A 268 29.82 13.88 26.64
C THR A 268 29.06 14.56 27.79
N SER A 269 29.74 15.40 28.56
CA SER A 269 29.11 16.15 29.65
C SER A 269 28.11 17.18 29.10
N LEU A 270 26.82 16.98 29.38
CA LEU A 270 25.77 17.93 29.01
C LEU A 270 25.92 19.23 29.81
N SER A 271 25.99 20.37 29.11
CA SER A 271 26.00 21.70 29.73
C SER A 271 24.59 22.07 30.19
N LEU A 272 24.43 22.33 31.49
CA LEU A 272 23.12 22.73 32.03
C LEU A 272 22.77 24.17 31.64
N VAL A 273 21.52 24.38 31.21
CA VAL A 273 20.95 25.70 30.87
C VAL A 273 20.18 26.30 32.05
N ASP A 274 19.95 27.61 32.03
CA ASP A 274 19.02 28.28 32.94
C ASP A 274 17.58 28.03 32.47
N PRO A 275 16.68 27.43 33.29
CA PRO A 275 15.29 27.19 32.87
C PRO A 275 14.47 28.45 32.56
N THR A 276 14.97 29.64 32.91
CA THR A 276 14.34 30.93 32.61
C THR A 276 14.73 31.50 31.23
N SER A 277 15.69 30.89 30.52
CA SER A 277 16.07 31.28 29.16
C SER A 277 15.22 30.62 28.06
N PHE A 278 14.15 29.91 28.43
CA PHE A 278 13.23 29.22 27.53
C PHE A 278 11.79 29.60 27.86
N SER A 279 10.92 29.61 26.85
CA SER A 279 9.50 29.79 27.06
C SER A 279 8.89 28.64 27.90
N SER A 280 7.76 28.90 28.57
CA SER A 280 7.04 27.83 29.28
C SER A 280 6.30 26.95 28.27
N PRO A 281 6.16 25.62 28.50
CA PRO A 281 5.56 24.75 27.51
C PRO A 281 4.12 25.15 27.19
N THR A 282 3.77 25.14 25.90
CA THR A 282 2.42 25.50 25.44
C THR A 282 1.42 24.48 25.99
N ALA A 283 0.37 24.96 26.67
CA ALA A 283 -0.48 24.10 27.47
C ALA A 283 -1.27 23.06 26.64
N THR A 284 -0.72 21.84 26.53
CA THR A 284 -1.40 20.63 26.04
C THR A 284 -2.40 20.12 27.09
N ALA A 285 -3.44 20.93 27.34
CA ALA A 285 -4.64 20.47 28.01
C ALA A 285 -5.26 19.31 27.19
N PRO A 286 -5.77 18.24 27.83
CA PRO A 286 -6.45 17.17 27.11
C PRO A 286 -7.57 17.72 26.24
N VAL A 287 -7.59 17.33 24.97
CA VAL A 287 -8.56 17.85 23.98
C VAL A 287 -9.89 17.16 24.22
N THR A 288 -10.72 17.75 25.07
CA THR A 288 -12.05 17.24 25.45
C THR A 288 -13.12 17.48 24.39
N SER A 289 -12.84 18.31 23.38
CA SER A 289 -13.68 18.50 22.20
C SER A 289 -12.85 19.06 21.04
N ILE A 290 -13.02 18.48 19.87
CA ILE A 290 -12.59 19.01 18.57
C ILE A 290 -13.79 18.93 17.63
N SER A 291 -14.01 19.95 16.80
CA SER A 291 -15.15 20.01 15.87
C SER A 291 -14.75 20.80 14.63
N GLU A 292 -14.68 20.13 13.49
CA GLU A 292 -14.26 20.69 12.19
C GLU A 292 -15.17 20.15 11.09
N THR A 293 -15.88 21.04 10.40
CA THR A 293 -16.83 20.68 9.33
C THR A 293 -16.17 20.42 7.97
N SER A 294 -14.87 20.71 7.83
CA SER A 294 -14.04 20.21 6.73
C SER A 294 -12.60 20.03 7.18
N ILE A 295 -12.14 18.78 7.22
CA ILE A 295 -10.75 18.42 7.56
C ILE A 295 -9.79 18.50 6.36
N PHE A 296 -10.32 18.75 5.16
CA PHE A 296 -9.57 18.89 3.90
C PHE A 296 -9.42 20.37 3.56
N ARG A 297 -8.30 20.95 4.01
CA ARG A 297 -7.99 22.38 3.98
C ARG A 297 -6.50 22.59 3.72
N ALA A 298 -6.14 23.63 2.97
CA ALA A 298 -4.75 23.88 2.60
C ALA A 298 -3.89 24.18 3.84
N ILE A 299 -2.87 23.34 4.08
CA ILE A 299 -1.95 23.41 5.23
C ILE A 299 -1.08 24.67 5.14
N ALA A 300 -0.57 24.93 3.94
CA ALA A 300 0.11 26.15 3.52
C ALA A 300 0.08 26.19 1.99
N THR A 301 0.13 27.39 1.40
CA THR A 301 0.13 27.58 -0.07
C THR A 301 1.45 28.14 -0.59
N GLY A 302 2.40 28.45 0.28
CA GLY A 302 3.71 28.99 -0.09
C GLY A 302 4.61 27.98 -0.80
N ALA A 303 5.61 28.48 -1.52
CA ALA A 303 6.70 27.68 -2.06
C ALA A 303 7.51 26.97 -0.94
N PRO A 304 8.25 25.90 -1.27
CA PRO A 304 9.30 25.35 -0.42
C PRO A 304 10.24 26.46 0.10
N PRO A 305 10.69 26.40 1.37
CA PRO A 305 11.59 27.42 1.95
C PRO A 305 12.88 27.62 1.15
N SER A 306 13.42 28.83 1.17
CA SER A 306 14.49 29.27 0.25
C SER A 306 15.84 28.56 0.39
N GLN A 307 16.06 27.81 1.47
CA GLN A 307 17.22 26.92 1.65
C GLN A 307 17.05 25.55 0.97
N ILE A 308 15.84 25.20 0.52
CA ILE A 308 15.54 23.99 -0.24
C ILE A 308 15.73 24.31 -1.72
N SER A 309 16.82 23.84 -2.31
CA SER A 309 17.11 24.13 -3.73
C SER A 309 16.14 23.39 -4.65
N GLN A 310 15.75 24.04 -5.75
CA GLN A 310 14.78 23.50 -6.71
C GLN A 310 15.48 22.85 -7.90
N ARG A 311 14.89 21.78 -8.43
CA ARG A 311 15.31 21.10 -9.65
C ARG A 311 14.13 20.62 -10.49
N SER A 312 14.37 20.29 -11.76
CA SER A 312 13.35 19.89 -12.74
C SER A 312 13.69 18.59 -13.49
N ASP A 313 14.71 17.88 -13.00
CA ASP A 313 15.16 16.57 -13.45
C ASP A 313 14.88 15.51 -12.39
N HIS A 314 14.47 14.33 -12.83
CA HIS A 314 14.29 13.15 -12.00
C HIS A 314 14.81 11.91 -12.75
N PRO A 315 15.48 10.94 -12.10
CA PRO A 315 16.08 9.79 -12.80
C PRO A 315 15.05 8.88 -13.47
N VAL A 316 13.88 8.70 -12.85
CA VAL A 316 12.77 7.93 -13.43
C VAL A 316 12.04 8.77 -14.49
N PRO A 317 11.94 8.30 -15.75
CA PRO A 317 11.24 9.00 -16.81
C PRO A 317 9.71 8.93 -16.64
N ARG A 318 9.03 10.01 -17.06
CA ARG A 318 7.56 10.14 -17.08
C ARG A 318 6.99 9.48 -18.34
N LEU A 319 7.06 8.15 -18.44
CA LEU A 319 6.73 7.42 -19.67
C LEU A 319 5.25 7.54 -20.02
N GLY A 320 4.93 8.10 -21.19
CA GLY A 320 3.57 8.23 -21.69
C GLY A 320 2.67 9.23 -20.95
N ILE A 321 3.11 9.86 -19.86
CA ILE A 321 2.29 10.81 -19.09
C ILE A 321 2.06 12.08 -19.93
N GLN A 322 0.79 12.41 -20.17
CA GLN A 322 0.37 13.64 -20.86
C GLN A 322 0.45 14.87 -19.92
N GLY A 323 0.18 16.08 -20.43
CA GLY A 323 0.12 17.27 -19.59
C GLY A 323 -1.01 17.19 -18.55
N GLN A 324 -0.65 17.25 -17.26
CA GLN A 324 -1.60 17.28 -16.14
C GLN A 324 -1.89 18.72 -15.68
N GLN A 325 -3.00 18.91 -14.96
CA GLN A 325 -3.30 20.16 -14.25
C GLN A 325 -2.76 20.14 -12.82
N GLU A 326 -2.93 19.01 -12.13
CA GLU A 326 -2.44 18.76 -10.76
C GLU A 326 -1.00 18.20 -10.76
N LYS A 327 -0.39 18.09 -9.58
CA LYS A 327 0.92 17.43 -9.40
C LYS A 327 0.85 15.92 -9.61
N LEU A 328 1.98 15.33 -10.00
CA LEU A 328 2.03 13.90 -10.30
C LEU A 328 2.06 13.08 -9.00
N GLN A 329 1.08 12.19 -8.90
CA GLN A 329 1.04 11.15 -7.88
C GLN A 329 2.15 10.12 -8.10
N THR A 330 2.80 9.71 -7.01
CA THR A 330 3.95 8.78 -7.02
C THR A 330 3.60 7.43 -6.37
N ASN A 331 2.79 7.44 -5.30
CA ASN A 331 2.52 6.29 -4.44
C ASN A 331 1.06 5.79 -4.58
N LYS A 332 0.57 5.65 -5.83
CA LYS A 332 -0.80 5.19 -6.15
C LYS A 332 -0.82 3.95 -7.05
N PHE A 333 -1.90 3.16 -6.96
CA PHE A 333 -2.08 1.82 -7.56
C PHE A 333 -1.73 1.70 -9.06
N TYR A 334 -1.86 2.80 -9.81
CA TYR A 334 -1.66 2.82 -11.26
C TYR A 334 -0.21 3.05 -11.74
N SER A 335 0.78 3.22 -10.85
CA SER A 335 2.11 3.71 -11.27
C SER A 335 2.79 2.84 -12.34
N ASN A 336 2.48 1.55 -12.37
CA ASN A 336 2.97 0.62 -13.40
C ASN A 336 2.61 1.00 -14.86
N LEU A 337 1.63 1.87 -15.11
CA LEU A 337 1.29 2.35 -16.46
C LEU A 337 2.30 3.35 -17.05
N PHE A 338 3.17 3.93 -16.22
CA PHE A 338 4.21 4.89 -16.64
C PHE A 338 5.61 4.55 -16.10
N LEU A 339 5.79 3.35 -15.53
CA LEU A 339 7.04 2.85 -14.98
C LEU A 339 7.52 1.59 -15.72
N GLY A 340 8.82 1.33 -15.62
CA GLY A 340 9.46 0.16 -16.25
C GLY A 340 9.28 0.18 -17.77
N ASP A 341 8.60 -0.84 -18.31
CA ASP A 341 8.22 -0.92 -19.72
C ASP A 341 6.70 -0.82 -19.95
N GLN A 342 5.93 -0.41 -18.93
CA GLN A 342 4.47 -0.30 -18.95
C GLN A 342 3.70 -1.65 -19.08
N SER A 343 4.35 -2.81 -18.87
CA SER A 343 3.71 -4.14 -18.97
C SER A 343 3.25 -4.76 -17.64
N GLN A 344 3.47 -4.09 -16.50
CA GLN A 344 3.15 -4.64 -15.17
C GLN A 344 1.69 -4.43 -14.78
N SER A 345 1.18 -5.30 -13.89
CA SER A 345 -0.19 -5.29 -13.40
C SER A 345 -0.55 -4.02 -12.61
N VAL A 346 -1.80 -3.58 -12.71
CA VAL A 346 -2.39 -2.49 -11.91
C VAL A 346 -3.62 -3.01 -11.18
N PHE A 347 -3.74 -2.71 -9.89
CA PHE A 347 -4.74 -3.31 -9.01
C PHE A 347 -5.84 -2.30 -8.67
N THR A 348 -7.00 -2.43 -9.32
CA THR A 348 -8.18 -1.58 -9.04
C THR A 348 -9.02 -2.11 -7.89
N PHE A 349 -8.94 -3.44 -7.63
CA PHE A 349 -9.76 -4.24 -6.73
C PHE A 349 -11.27 -4.22 -7.04
N PRO A 350 -11.92 -5.39 -7.22
CA PRO A 350 -11.36 -6.75 -7.15
C PRO A 350 -10.50 -7.12 -8.37
N TYR A 351 -10.60 -6.36 -9.46
CA TYR A 351 -9.85 -6.64 -10.69
C TYR A 351 -8.41 -6.13 -10.65
N SER A 352 -7.54 -6.81 -11.39
CA SER A 352 -6.29 -6.25 -11.88
C SER A 352 -6.28 -6.15 -13.41
N VAL A 353 -5.57 -5.16 -13.95
CA VAL A 353 -5.46 -4.91 -15.38
C VAL A 353 -4.00 -4.83 -15.82
N GLN A 354 -3.71 -5.23 -17.07
CA GLN A 354 -2.34 -5.30 -17.61
C GLN A 354 -2.34 -4.95 -19.10
N TRP A 355 -1.46 -4.05 -19.55
CA TRP A 355 -1.27 -3.84 -20.99
C TRP A 355 -0.52 -5.03 -21.60
N THR A 356 -1.15 -5.72 -22.55
CA THR A 356 -0.64 -7.03 -23.02
C THR A 356 0.53 -6.93 -23.98
N LYS A 357 0.67 -5.81 -24.70
CA LYS A 357 1.89 -5.40 -25.43
C LYS A 357 2.47 -6.49 -26.36
N GLY A 358 1.61 -7.25 -27.04
CA GLY A 358 1.99 -8.34 -27.96
C GLY A 358 2.56 -9.61 -27.32
N SER A 359 2.66 -9.67 -25.99
CA SER A 359 3.23 -10.80 -25.24
C SER A 359 2.20 -11.91 -24.97
N GLY A 360 2.65 -13.08 -24.46
CA GLY A 360 1.77 -14.13 -23.91
C GLY A 360 1.00 -14.96 -24.94
N GLU A 361 0.25 -15.96 -24.44
CA GLU A 361 -0.48 -16.98 -25.21
C GLU A 361 -1.51 -16.37 -26.17
N THR A 362 -2.05 -15.20 -25.83
CA THR A 362 -2.83 -14.35 -26.74
C THR A 362 -2.04 -13.07 -26.96
N PRO A 363 -1.36 -12.90 -28.12
CA PRO A 363 -0.48 -11.76 -28.41
C PRO A 363 -1.26 -10.50 -28.78
N SER A 364 -2.22 -10.14 -27.94
CA SER A 364 -3.01 -8.91 -28.04
C SER A 364 -2.17 -7.69 -27.66
N TRP A 365 -2.65 -6.51 -28.05
CA TRP A 365 -2.13 -5.21 -27.63
C TRP A 365 -3.14 -4.38 -26.84
N GLY A 366 -4.29 -4.97 -26.48
CA GLY A 366 -5.32 -4.36 -25.64
C GLY A 366 -4.99 -4.38 -24.14
N LEU A 367 -6.00 -4.03 -23.34
CA LEU A 367 -5.93 -4.11 -21.88
C LEU A 367 -6.50 -5.45 -21.40
N ALA A 368 -5.67 -6.30 -20.82
CA ALA A 368 -6.14 -7.50 -20.13
C ALA A 368 -6.81 -7.14 -18.81
N VAL A 369 -7.84 -7.91 -18.46
CA VAL A 369 -8.59 -7.86 -17.21
C VAL A 369 -8.50 -9.23 -16.55
N SER A 370 -8.17 -9.24 -15.26
CA SER A 370 -7.92 -10.44 -14.46
C SER A 370 -8.73 -10.38 -13.16
N HIS A 371 -9.18 -11.55 -12.71
CA HIS A 371 -9.74 -11.76 -11.37
C HIS A 371 -9.29 -13.13 -10.88
N VAL A 372 -8.77 -13.20 -9.66
CA VAL A 372 -8.27 -14.43 -9.04
C VAL A 372 -9.30 -14.92 -8.03
N GLU A 373 -9.65 -16.20 -8.10
CA GLU A 373 -10.53 -16.85 -7.13
C GLU A 373 -9.77 -17.45 -5.95
N ARG A 374 -10.48 -17.67 -4.84
CA ARG A 374 -9.84 -18.15 -3.61
C ARG A 374 -9.15 -19.51 -3.76
N ASN A 375 -9.60 -20.36 -4.69
CA ASN A 375 -8.95 -21.65 -5.02
C ASN A 375 -7.77 -21.52 -6.01
N GLN A 376 -7.46 -20.32 -6.50
CA GLN A 376 -6.30 -20.01 -7.33
C GLN A 376 -5.15 -19.34 -6.55
N VAL A 377 -5.39 -18.97 -5.28
CA VAL A 377 -4.38 -18.38 -4.39
C VAL A 377 -3.30 -19.41 -4.08
N VAL A 378 -2.04 -18.99 -4.17
CA VAL A 378 -0.86 -19.82 -3.91
C VAL A 378 -0.32 -19.52 -2.52
N PHE A 379 -0.11 -20.58 -1.74
CA PHE A 379 0.42 -20.53 -0.38
C PHE A 379 1.86 -21.06 -0.34
N GLY A 380 2.77 -20.27 0.21
CA GLY A 380 4.15 -20.67 0.48
C GLY A 380 4.22 -21.70 1.61
N PRO A 381 5.18 -22.64 1.59
CA PRO A 381 5.35 -23.61 2.67
C PRO A 381 5.73 -22.87 3.98
N PRO A 382 5.14 -23.23 5.13
CA PRO A 382 5.51 -22.62 6.41
C PRO A 382 6.95 -23.00 6.80
N GLN A 383 7.63 -22.11 7.49
CA GLN A 383 9.01 -22.27 7.94
C GLN A 383 9.02 -22.44 9.48
N PRO A 384 9.08 -23.69 10.01
CA PRO A 384 8.89 -23.94 11.43
C PRO A 384 9.92 -23.24 12.32
N GLY A 385 9.44 -22.40 13.26
CA GLY A 385 10.29 -21.59 14.14
C GLY A 385 10.54 -20.17 13.65
N LYS A 386 10.12 -19.84 12.41
CA LYS A 386 9.96 -18.47 11.89
C LYS A 386 8.48 -18.09 11.81
N ASP A 387 7.67 -18.95 11.21
CA ASP A 387 6.23 -18.73 11.01
C ASP A 387 5.41 -19.45 12.09
N ALA A 388 4.43 -18.77 12.67
CA ALA A 388 3.42 -19.39 13.55
C ALA A 388 2.14 -19.83 12.78
N GLY A 389 1.92 -19.28 11.58
CA GLY A 389 0.88 -19.71 10.65
C GLY A 389 1.22 -20.98 9.89
N GLN A 390 0.37 -21.34 8.94
CA GLN A 390 0.53 -22.52 8.08
C GLN A 390 1.06 -22.16 6.69
N SER A 391 1.50 -20.91 6.48
CA SER A 391 2.06 -20.45 5.21
C SER A 391 3.00 -19.25 5.40
N SER A 392 4.13 -19.25 4.69
CA SER A 392 5.16 -18.18 4.76
C SER A 392 4.86 -16.96 3.89
N TYR A 393 4.03 -17.11 2.87
CA TYR A 393 3.49 -16.03 2.03
C TYR A 393 2.19 -16.54 1.42
N TYR A 394 1.30 -15.64 1.01
CA TYR A 394 0.27 -16.00 0.03
C TYR A 394 0.23 -14.98 -1.11
N ALA A 395 0.03 -15.45 -2.33
CA ALA A 395 0.17 -14.65 -3.53
C ALA A 395 -0.80 -15.09 -4.63
N ASN A 396 -1.16 -14.13 -5.49
CA ASN A 396 -2.16 -14.31 -6.53
C ASN A 396 -1.49 -14.45 -7.91
N PRO A 397 -1.92 -15.40 -8.77
CA PRO A 397 -1.33 -15.60 -10.09
C PRO A 397 -1.55 -14.40 -11.02
N ILE A 398 -0.46 -13.73 -11.38
CA ILE A 398 -0.43 -12.63 -12.36
C ILE A 398 -0.38 -13.17 -13.80
N GLY A 399 -0.85 -12.35 -14.74
CA GLY A 399 -0.87 -12.68 -16.17
C GLY A 399 -2.07 -13.53 -16.63
N VAL A 400 -3.04 -13.85 -15.76
CA VAL A 400 -4.25 -14.64 -16.11
C VAL A 400 -5.28 -13.78 -16.84
N ARG A 401 -5.11 -13.66 -18.17
CA ARG A 401 -5.91 -12.78 -19.05
C ARG A 401 -7.32 -13.31 -19.28
N SER A 402 -8.20 -13.12 -18.30
CA SER A 402 -9.58 -13.62 -18.33
C SER A 402 -10.36 -13.04 -19.51
N LEU A 403 -10.32 -11.71 -19.69
CA LEU A 403 -10.72 -11.02 -20.91
C LEU A 403 -9.64 -10.01 -21.29
N ILE A 404 -9.62 -9.58 -22.55
CA ILE A 404 -8.75 -8.53 -23.07
C ILE A 404 -9.60 -7.60 -23.92
N LEU A 405 -9.70 -6.34 -23.52
CA LEU A 405 -10.37 -5.28 -24.29
C LEU A 405 -9.37 -4.69 -25.29
N SER A 406 -9.54 -5.06 -26.56
CA SER A 406 -8.68 -4.65 -27.67
C SER A 406 -9.52 -4.09 -28.83
N ALA A 407 -8.86 -3.69 -29.90
CA ALA A 407 -9.45 -3.33 -31.19
C ALA A 407 -8.55 -3.81 -32.33
N THR A 408 -9.10 -4.04 -33.53
CA THR A 408 -8.32 -4.50 -34.69
C THR A 408 -7.21 -3.51 -35.08
N GLU A 409 -7.46 -2.21 -34.85
CA GLU A 409 -6.54 -1.09 -35.11
C GLU A 409 -5.39 -1.01 -34.09
N LEU A 410 -5.46 -1.77 -32.98
CA LEU A 410 -4.37 -1.93 -32.02
C LEU A 410 -3.42 -3.09 -32.39
N ASN A 411 -3.61 -3.82 -33.50
CA ASN A 411 -2.63 -4.83 -33.88
C ASN A 411 -1.31 -4.19 -34.35
N GLN A 412 -0.17 -4.83 -34.05
CA GLN A 412 1.11 -4.42 -34.62
C GLN A 412 1.09 -4.57 -36.15
N THR A 413 1.70 -3.61 -36.84
CA THR A 413 1.84 -3.61 -38.31
C THR A 413 3.29 -3.40 -38.72
N GLU A 414 3.61 -3.57 -40.01
CA GLU A 414 4.92 -3.20 -40.57
C GLU A 414 5.26 -1.71 -40.39
N ALA A 415 4.24 -0.85 -40.26
CA ALA A 415 4.42 0.58 -40.04
C ALA A 415 4.85 0.90 -38.58
N GLY A 416 4.46 0.07 -37.61
CA GLY A 416 4.95 0.15 -36.24
C GLY A 416 4.05 -0.51 -35.19
N THR A 417 4.45 -0.33 -33.93
CA THR A 417 3.72 -0.80 -32.74
C THR A 417 2.70 0.22 -32.22
N PRO A 418 1.64 -0.24 -31.54
CA PRO A 418 0.79 0.59 -30.70
C PRO A 418 1.54 1.31 -29.58
N GLY A 419 0.92 2.34 -29.01
CA GLY A 419 1.43 3.07 -27.84
C GLY A 419 0.43 3.16 -26.69
N LEU A 420 0.95 3.24 -25.47
CA LEU A 420 0.20 3.54 -24.25
C LEU A 420 0.58 4.93 -23.72
N THR A 421 -0.41 5.77 -23.49
CA THR A 421 -0.24 7.05 -22.75
C THR A 421 -1.18 7.10 -21.55
N THR A 422 -0.95 8.03 -20.63
CA THR A 422 -1.83 8.25 -19.47
C THR A 422 -2.15 9.73 -19.27
N ASP A 423 -3.37 10.01 -18.81
CA ASP A 423 -3.80 11.33 -18.37
C ASP A 423 -4.77 11.27 -17.18
N SER A 424 -5.17 12.44 -16.67
CA SER A 424 -6.08 12.56 -15.53
C SER A 424 -5.59 11.78 -14.29
N LEU A 425 -4.28 11.89 -14.01
CA LEU A 425 -3.61 11.26 -12.87
C LEU A 425 -4.05 11.96 -11.57
N ALA A 426 -5.07 11.41 -10.90
CA ALA A 426 -5.62 11.93 -9.66
C ALA A 426 -5.60 10.87 -8.55
N ALA A 427 -5.80 11.29 -7.29
CA ALA A 427 -5.57 10.46 -6.11
C ALA A 427 -6.28 9.08 -6.10
N PHE A 428 -7.42 8.96 -6.80
CA PHE A 428 -8.25 7.75 -6.87
C PHE A 428 -8.36 7.15 -8.29
N SER A 429 -7.75 7.77 -9.31
CA SER A 429 -8.09 7.48 -10.71
C SER A 429 -7.01 7.84 -11.73
N ILE A 430 -7.07 7.19 -12.90
CA ILE A 430 -6.25 7.50 -14.08
C ILE A 430 -6.99 7.13 -15.37
N ASN A 431 -6.73 7.84 -16.47
CA ASN A 431 -7.05 7.37 -17.82
C ASN A 431 -5.83 6.65 -18.42
N LEU A 432 -6.05 5.41 -18.87
CA LEU A 432 -5.10 4.66 -19.71
C LEU A 432 -5.56 4.77 -21.17
N ASN A 433 -4.71 5.31 -22.04
CA ASN A 433 -5.02 5.54 -23.45
C ASN A 433 -4.21 4.59 -24.35
N LEU A 434 -4.89 3.80 -25.18
CA LEU A 434 -4.25 2.97 -26.20
C LEU A 434 -4.43 3.57 -27.60
N PHE A 435 -3.33 3.68 -28.35
CA PHE A 435 -3.27 4.24 -29.69
C PHE A 435 -2.86 3.19 -30.72
N GLY A 436 -3.65 3.04 -31.78
CA GLY A 436 -3.23 2.34 -32.99
C GLY A 436 -2.08 3.06 -33.69
N HIS A 437 -1.30 2.34 -34.51
CA HIS A 437 -0.14 2.93 -35.17
C HIS A 437 -0.54 4.12 -36.08
N GLY A 438 0.10 5.27 -35.88
CA GLY A 438 -0.15 6.48 -36.66
C GLY A 438 -1.38 7.29 -36.23
N TRP A 439 -2.11 6.86 -35.21
CA TRP A 439 -3.28 7.59 -34.69
C TRP A 439 -2.85 8.78 -33.81
N THR A 440 -3.55 9.90 -33.94
CA THR A 440 -3.36 11.12 -33.11
C THR A 440 -4.38 11.25 -31.99
N THR A 441 -5.37 10.36 -31.93
CA THR A 441 -6.36 10.25 -30.86
C THR A 441 -6.38 8.81 -30.33
N PRO A 442 -6.72 8.57 -29.06
CA PRO A 442 -6.83 7.22 -28.54
C PRO A 442 -7.84 6.40 -29.35
N THR A 443 -7.50 5.14 -29.62
CA THR A 443 -8.40 4.13 -30.19
C THR A 443 -9.33 3.60 -29.08
N ILE A 444 -8.79 3.45 -27.86
CA ILE A 444 -9.54 3.14 -26.64
C ILE A 444 -8.99 3.96 -25.46
N VAL A 445 -9.88 4.53 -24.65
CA VAL A 445 -9.56 5.12 -23.33
C VAL A 445 -10.18 4.27 -22.23
N PHE A 446 -9.42 3.94 -21.19
CA PHE A 446 -9.90 3.21 -20.02
C PHE A 446 -9.81 4.12 -18.78
N PRO A 447 -10.93 4.68 -18.28
CA PRO A 447 -10.96 5.27 -16.95
C PRO A 447 -10.85 4.15 -15.91
N LEU A 448 -9.77 4.18 -15.14
CA LEU A 448 -9.49 3.24 -14.05
C LEU A 448 -9.69 3.99 -12.73
N VAL A 449 -10.52 3.43 -11.85
CA VAL A 449 -10.83 3.96 -10.52
C VAL A 449 -10.79 2.78 -9.54
N GLN A 450 -10.30 3.01 -8.33
CA GLN A 450 -10.35 2.01 -7.26
C GLN A 450 -11.79 1.61 -6.95
N GLY A 451 -12.05 0.31 -6.80
CA GLY A 451 -13.38 -0.24 -6.58
C GLY A 451 -14.28 -0.30 -7.82
N SER A 452 -13.79 0.02 -9.04
CA SER A 452 -14.62 -0.06 -10.25
C SER A 452 -15.21 -1.48 -10.45
N PRO A 453 -16.55 -1.62 -10.59
CA PRO A 453 -17.20 -2.92 -10.75
C PRO A 453 -17.16 -3.42 -12.20
N PHE A 454 -16.87 -2.51 -13.14
CA PHE A 454 -16.67 -2.78 -14.55
C PHE A 454 -15.32 -2.22 -14.96
N ILE A 455 -14.52 -2.98 -15.71
CA ILE A 455 -13.47 -2.37 -16.53
C ILE A 455 -14.15 -1.83 -17.79
N THR A 456 -14.00 -0.53 -18.02
CA THR A 456 -14.70 0.21 -19.09
C THR A 456 -13.70 0.65 -20.15
N GLY A 457 -13.91 0.24 -21.40
CA GLY A 457 -13.22 0.80 -22.56
C GLY A 457 -14.13 1.78 -23.32
N LYS A 458 -13.69 3.02 -23.48
CA LYS A 458 -14.32 4.06 -24.32
C LYS A 458 -13.68 3.99 -25.71
N TYR A 459 -14.39 3.43 -26.68
CA TYR A 459 -13.92 3.21 -28.04
C TYR A 459 -14.21 4.42 -28.93
N ASN A 460 -13.28 4.72 -29.84
CA ASN A 460 -13.37 5.83 -30.79
C ASN A 460 -13.16 5.34 -32.23
N SER A 461 -14.26 5.23 -32.99
CA SER A 461 -14.27 4.89 -34.42
C SER A 461 -13.46 3.63 -34.78
N ALA A 462 -13.48 2.64 -33.89
CA ALA A 462 -12.60 1.46 -33.93
C ALA A 462 -13.40 0.16 -34.17
N THR A 463 -12.72 -0.96 -34.41
CA THR A 463 -13.33 -2.28 -34.58
C THR A 463 -13.07 -3.09 -33.31
N PRO A 464 -14.05 -3.24 -32.38
CA PRO A 464 -13.80 -3.83 -31.07
C PRO A 464 -13.43 -5.31 -31.19
N LEU A 465 -12.45 -5.73 -30.39
CA LEU A 465 -11.95 -7.10 -30.37
C LEU A 465 -11.76 -7.57 -28.93
N ILE A 466 -12.65 -8.45 -28.48
CA ILE A 466 -12.63 -9.01 -27.12
C ILE A 466 -11.92 -10.36 -27.20
N GLN A 467 -10.74 -10.45 -26.58
CA GLN A 467 -9.88 -11.64 -26.64
C GLN A 467 -9.72 -12.24 -25.23
N THR A 468 -9.09 -13.41 -25.10
CA THR A 468 -8.86 -14.06 -23.81
C THR A 468 -7.70 -15.05 -23.87
N GLY A 469 -6.88 -15.09 -22.83
CA GLY A 469 -5.84 -16.12 -22.62
C GLY A 469 -6.37 -17.38 -21.93
N VAL A 470 -7.68 -17.46 -21.66
CA VAL A 470 -8.36 -18.64 -21.10
C VAL A 470 -9.13 -19.40 -22.19
N GLY A 471 -9.64 -18.68 -23.20
CA GLY A 471 -10.49 -19.22 -24.26
C GLY A 471 -11.99 -19.13 -23.93
N ILE A 472 -12.80 -18.89 -24.96
CA ILE A 472 -14.27 -18.77 -24.89
C ILE A 472 -14.90 -20.13 -25.21
N ASP A 473 -15.89 -20.54 -24.40
CA ASP A 473 -16.80 -21.65 -24.71
C ASP A 473 -17.94 -21.19 -25.63
N ASN A 474 -18.60 -20.11 -25.23
CA ASN A 474 -19.69 -19.49 -25.97
C ASN A 474 -19.89 -18.01 -25.61
N ILE A 475 -20.55 -17.28 -26.51
CA ILE A 475 -21.18 -16.00 -26.23
C ILE A 475 -22.69 -16.09 -26.50
N THR A 476 -23.48 -15.51 -25.59
CA THR A 476 -24.94 -15.45 -25.68
C THR A 476 -25.40 -14.00 -25.59
N TYR A 477 -26.12 -13.49 -26.59
CA TYR A 477 -26.80 -12.19 -26.49
C TYR A 477 -27.97 -12.28 -25.50
N ALA A 478 -28.13 -11.27 -24.65
CA ALA A 478 -29.10 -11.26 -23.57
C ALA A 478 -30.14 -10.12 -23.68
N GLY A 479 -30.14 -9.37 -24.79
CA GLY A 479 -31.06 -8.25 -25.02
C GLY A 479 -30.54 -6.90 -24.52
N ALA A 480 -31.40 -5.89 -24.57
CA ALA A 480 -31.17 -4.60 -23.94
C ALA A 480 -31.37 -4.70 -22.42
N VAL A 481 -30.47 -4.08 -21.65
CA VAL A 481 -30.71 -3.77 -20.22
C VAL A 481 -31.17 -2.32 -20.03
N ILE A 482 -30.86 -1.45 -21.00
CA ILE A 482 -31.46 -0.12 -21.13
C ILE A 482 -31.85 0.04 -22.61
N GLU A 483 -33.15 0.11 -22.88
CA GLU A 483 -33.69 0.14 -24.24
C GLU A 483 -33.11 1.30 -25.07
N GLY A 484 -32.67 0.99 -26.29
CA GLY A 484 -32.01 1.94 -27.20
C GLY A 484 -30.62 2.43 -26.77
N SER A 485 -30.09 1.99 -25.62
CA SER A 485 -28.86 2.54 -25.01
C SER A 485 -27.80 1.48 -24.71
N THR A 486 -28.14 0.41 -23.99
CA THR A 486 -27.15 -0.50 -23.40
C THR A 486 -27.59 -1.96 -23.54
N TYR A 487 -26.74 -2.75 -24.18
CA TYR A 487 -27.00 -4.12 -24.64
C TYR A 487 -26.08 -5.12 -23.96
N LYS A 488 -26.61 -6.23 -23.45
CA LYS A 488 -25.86 -7.24 -22.68
C LYS A 488 -25.55 -8.48 -23.51
N TYR A 489 -24.34 -9.00 -23.32
CA TYR A 489 -23.93 -10.35 -23.69
C TYR A 489 -23.37 -11.07 -22.46
N ARG A 490 -23.52 -12.39 -22.41
CA ARG A 490 -22.83 -13.28 -21.47
C ARG A 490 -21.74 -14.03 -22.23
N ILE A 491 -20.51 -13.97 -21.74
CA ILE A 491 -19.34 -14.69 -22.28
C ILE A 491 -18.97 -15.79 -21.29
N ARG A 492 -19.02 -17.04 -21.71
CA ARG A 492 -18.57 -18.18 -20.92
C ARG A 492 -17.12 -18.51 -21.30
N LEU A 493 -16.23 -18.57 -20.31
CA LEU A 493 -14.83 -18.95 -20.50
C LEU A 493 -14.60 -20.43 -20.16
N ARG A 494 -13.61 -21.06 -20.82
CA ARG A 494 -13.22 -22.47 -20.63
C ARG A 494 -12.91 -22.86 -19.18
N ASN A 495 -12.53 -21.90 -18.33
CA ASN A 495 -12.31 -22.12 -16.90
C ASN A 495 -13.60 -22.18 -16.05
N GLY A 496 -14.78 -22.18 -16.67
CA GLY A 496 -16.06 -22.33 -15.99
C GLY A 496 -16.63 -21.05 -15.38
N TYR A 497 -16.04 -19.88 -15.61
CA TYR A 497 -16.59 -18.60 -15.17
C TYR A 497 -17.32 -17.87 -16.30
N THR A 498 -18.37 -17.13 -15.91
CA THR A 498 -19.15 -16.27 -16.82
C THR A 498 -18.75 -14.82 -16.59
N TRP A 499 -18.51 -14.09 -17.68
CA TRP A 499 -18.33 -12.64 -17.68
C TRP A 499 -19.51 -11.97 -18.39
N LEU A 500 -19.90 -10.81 -17.91
CA LEU A 500 -20.89 -9.94 -18.53
C LEU A 500 -20.17 -8.91 -19.38
N MET A 501 -20.67 -8.68 -20.59
CA MET A 501 -20.24 -7.59 -21.46
C MET A 501 -21.43 -6.70 -21.77
N TYR A 502 -21.33 -5.43 -21.41
CA TYR A 502 -22.33 -4.41 -21.71
C TYR A 502 -21.78 -3.45 -22.76
N VAL A 503 -22.48 -3.33 -23.87
CA VAL A 503 -22.13 -2.44 -24.99
C VAL A 503 -23.10 -1.26 -24.97
N SER A 504 -22.58 -0.03 -24.83
CA SER A 504 -23.36 1.20 -24.92
C SER A 504 -22.86 2.05 -26.11
N PRO A 505 -23.48 1.91 -27.30
CA PRO A 505 -23.07 2.66 -28.49
C PRO A 505 -23.37 4.16 -28.34
N GLN A 506 -22.55 5.01 -28.98
CA GLN A 506 -22.82 6.45 -29.07
C GLN A 506 -23.96 6.78 -30.05
N SER A 507 -24.21 5.90 -31.02
CA SER A 507 -25.31 6.03 -31.99
C SER A 507 -26.55 5.26 -31.53
N THR A 508 -27.70 5.93 -31.51
CA THR A 508 -29.02 5.31 -31.28
C THR A 508 -29.39 4.30 -32.36
N ASP A 509 -28.83 4.47 -33.56
CA ASP A 509 -29.15 3.68 -34.75
C ASP A 509 -28.20 2.46 -34.89
N TYR A 510 -27.42 2.17 -33.85
CA TYR A 510 -26.52 1.02 -33.81
C TYR A 510 -27.31 -0.29 -33.79
N ALA A 511 -27.01 -1.18 -34.74
CA ALA A 511 -27.66 -2.49 -34.83
C ALA A 511 -27.43 -3.32 -33.56
N GLN A 512 -28.48 -4.00 -33.09
CA GLN A 512 -28.37 -4.92 -31.95
C GLN A 512 -27.76 -6.25 -32.38
N ASN A 513 -27.19 -6.99 -31.43
CA ASN A 513 -26.60 -8.34 -31.63
C ASN A 513 -25.52 -8.39 -32.74
N THR A 514 -24.62 -7.41 -32.76
CA THR A 514 -23.55 -7.21 -33.75
C THR A 514 -22.24 -7.92 -33.42
N PHE A 515 -22.09 -8.46 -32.21
CA PHE A 515 -20.83 -9.06 -31.76
C PHE A 515 -20.79 -10.55 -32.11
N THR A 516 -19.76 -10.96 -32.85
CA THR A 516 -19.62 -12.33 -33.38
C THR A 516 -18.37 -13.02 -32.87
N LEU A 517 -18.47 -14.31 -32.53
CA LEU A 517 -17.35 -15.15 -32.11
C LEU A 517 -16.68 -15.78 -33.34
N SER A 518 -15.47 -15.33 -33.67
CA SER A 518 -14.62 -15.90 -34.72
C SER A 518 -13.21 -16.15 -34.18
N ASP A 519 -12.62 -17.29 -34.54
CA ASP A 519 -11.19 -17.60 -34.32
C ASP A 519 -10.69 -17.47 -32.86
N GLY A 520 -11.60 -17.51 -31.88
CA GLY A 520 -11.29 -17.37 -30.45
C GLY A 520 -11.50 -15.97 -29.85
N ALA A 521 -11.91 -14.99 -30.65
CA ALA A 521 -12.21 -13.64 -30.20
C ALA A 521 -13.66 -13.26 -30.52
N VAL A 522 -14.24 -12.35 -29.74
CA VAL A 522 -15.51 -11.70 -30.09
C VAL A 522 -15.19 -10.40 -30.81
N GLN A 523 -15.57 -10.29 -32.08
CA GLN A 523 -15.40 -9.07 -32.86
C GLN A 523 -16.72 -8.28 -32.91
N GLY A 524 -16.63 -6.97 -32.71
CA GLY A 524 -17.75 -6.04 -32.94
C GLY A 524 -17.79 -5.52 -34.38
N ALA A 525 -18.83 -4.74 -34.69
CA ALA A 525 -18.88 -3.97 -35.94
C ALA A 525 -17.73 -2.94 -36.01
N SER A 526 -17.23 -2.67 -37.22
CA SER A 526 -16.22 -1.65 -37.48
C SER A 526 -16.76 -0.23 -37.25
N SER A 527 -15.84 0.72 -37.03
CA SER A 527 -16.17 2.13 -36.74
C SER A 527 -17.09 2.35 -35.53
N PHE A 528 -17.04 1.45 -34.54
CA PHE A 528 -17.76 1.60 -33.28
C PHE A 528 -17.19 2.76 -32.45
N SER A 529 -18.09 3.65 -32.04
CA SER A 529 -17.86 4.64 -30.98
C SER A 529 -18.89 4.44 -29.89
N GLY A 530 -18.46 4.49 -28.63
CA GLY A 530 -19.28 4.14 -27.47
C GLY A 530 -18.44 3.49 -26.37
N THR A 531 -19.08 2.85 -25.40
CA THR A 531 -18.38 2.10 -24.34
C THR A 531 -18.64 0.61 -24.39
N ILE A 532 -17.65 -0.17 -23.97
CA ILE A 532 -17.78 -1.58 -23.64
C ILE A 532 -17.32 -1.75 -22.20
N GLN A 533 -18.19 -2.31 -21.38
CA GLN A 533 -17.94 -2.60 -19.96
C GLN A 533 -17.90 -4.10 -19.75
N VAL A 534 -16.91 -4.60 -19.02
CA VAL A 534 -16.83 -6.02 -18.63
C VAL A 534 -16.75 -6.19 -17.12
N ALA A 535 -17.49 -7.17 -16.62
CA ALA A 535 -17.49 -7.59 -15.22
C ALA A 535 -17.58 -9.12 -15.11
N LYS A 536 -17.05 -9.67 -14.02
CA LYS A 536 -17.11 -11.10 -13.71
C LYS A 536 -18.36 -11.41 -12.88
N LEU A 537 -19.10 -12.47 -13.22
CA LEU A 537 -20.04 -13.07 -12.28
C LEU A 537 -19.29 -13.99 -11.29
N PRO A 538 -19.58 -13.91 -9.98
CA PRO A 538 -19.19 -14.92 -9.00
C PRO A 538 -19.51 -16.35 -9.47
N GLY A 539 -18.71 -17.34 -9.05
CA GLY A 539 -18.88 -18.74 -9.49
C GLY A 539 -20.21 -19.38 -9.08
N ASP A 540 -20.83 -18.84 -8.03
CA ASP A 540 -22.11 -19.22 -7.43
C ASP A 540 -23.26 -18.23 -7.75
N ALA A 541 -23.03 -17.26 -8.65
CA ALA A 541 -23.97 -16.19 -8.93
C ALA A 541 -25.35 -16.67 -9.42
N ASN A 542 -26.40 -16.08 -8.86
CA ASN A 542 -27.78 -16.26 -9.29
C ASN A 542 -28.28 -15.09 -10.17
N SER A 543 -29.56 -15.12 -10.54
CA SER A 543 -30.23 -14.03 -11.29
C SER A 543 -30.14 -12.66 -10.63
N ASP A 544 -30.10 -12.63 -9.30
CA ASP A 544 -30.25 -11.41 -8.52
C ASP A 544 -28.89 -10.69 -8.43
N VAL A 545 -27.81 -11.46 -8.33
CA VAL A 545 -26.42 -10.98 -8.48
C VAL A 545 -26.17 -10.43 -9.89
N GLU A 546 -26.70 -11.06 -10.94
CA GLU A 546 -26.61 -10.50 -12.31
C GLU A 546 -27.43 -9.21 -12.45
N ALA A 547 -28.61 -9.15 -11.84
CA ALA A 547 -29.46 -7.95 -11.85
C ALA A 547 -28.83 -6.74 -11.11
N VAL A 548 -27.92 -6.98 -10.14
CA VAL A 548 -27.12 -5.90 -9.54
C VAL A 548 -26.25 -5.21 -10.59
N TYR A 549 -25.54 -5.98 -11.43
CA TYR A 549 -24.75 -5.41 -12.53
C TYR A 549 -25.63 -4.75 -13.59
N ASP A 550 -26.72 -5.38 -14.03
CA ASP A 550 -27.62 -4.83 -15.06
C ASP A 550 -28.14 -3.42 -14.73
N SER A 551 -28.48 -3.22 -13.46
CA SER A 551 -29.05 -1.97 -12.95
C SER A 551 -28.01 -0.87 -12.66
N ALA A 552 -26.73 -1.13 -12.91
CA ALA A 552 -25.64 -0.14 -12.88
C ALA A 552 -24.91 0.00 -14.22
N ALA A 553 -25.09 -0.97 -15.13
CA ALA A 553 -24.51 -0.97 -16.46
C ALA A 553 -24.87 0.28 -17.26
N GLY A 554 -23.95 0.71 -18.12
CA GLY A 554 -24.02 1.95 -18.89
C GLY A 554 -23.36 3.14 -18.20
N ALA A 555 -23.26 3.15 -16.86
CA ALA A 555 -22.55 4.19 -16.10
C ALA A 555 -21.20 3.69 -15.54
N TYR A 556 -20.26 4.61 -15.32
CA TYR A 556 -18.94 4.32 -14.74
C TYR A 556 -18.36 5.55 -14.04
N PRO A 557 -17.59 5.38 -12.95
CA PRO A 557 -16.81 6.46 -12.38
C PRO A 557 -15.63 6.81 -13.30
N ILE A 558 -15.24 8.09 -13.32
CA ILE A 558 -14.02 8.57 -13.99
C ILE A 558 -13.01 9.17 -13.03
N THR A 559 -13.46 9.71 -11.90
CA THR A 559 -12.59 10.14 -10.79
C THR A 559 -13.37 10.21 -9.49
N GLY A 560 -12.66 10.37 -8.37
CA GLY A 560 -13.22 10.50 -7.03
C GLY A 560 -12.74 11.77 -6.33
N ALA A 561 -13.61 12.35 -5.51
CA ALA A 561 -13.30 13.40 -4.55
C ALA A 561 -13.62 12.90 -3.13
N ILE A 562 -12.97 13.48 -2.13
CA ILE A 562 -13.21 13.17 -0.72
C ILE A 562 -13.49 14.44 0.08
N SER A 563 -14.42 14.32 1.02
CA SER A 563 -14.71 15.31 2.06
C SER A 563 -14.79 14.60 3.41
N GLY A 564 -14.69 15.33 4.52
CA GLY A 564 -14.76 14.73 5.84
C GLY A 564 -14.82 15.77 6.96
N ALA A 565 -15.41 15.37 8.07
CA ALA A 565 -15.67 16.19 9.24
C ALA A 565 -15.40 15.38 10.53
N VAL A 566 -15.17 16.07 11.63
CA VAL A 566 -15.04 15.47 12.97
C VAL A 566 -15.87 16.29 13.95
N ASP A 567 -16.58 15.61 14.86
CA ASP A 567 -17.25 16.22 16.01
C ASP A 567 -17.09 15.32 17.24
N GLY A 568 -16.31 15.77 18.22
CA GLY A 568 -15.92 14.94 19.37
C GLY A 568 -15.10 13.73 18.93
N THR A 569 -15.45 12.54 19.43
CA THR A 569 -14.80 11.27 19.05
C THR A 569 -15.33 10.68 17.75
N VAL A 570 -16.33 11.31 17.10
CA VAL A 570 -16.92 10.81 15.85
C VAL A 570 -16.31 11.56 14.67
N GLY A 571 -15.68 10.83 13.76
CA GLY A 571 -15.24 11.32 12.46
C GLY A 571 -16.08 10.71 11.34
N SER A 572 -16.35 11.47 10.29
CA SER A 572 -16.90 10.93 9.04
C SER A 572 -16.13 11.39 7.82
N TYR A 573 -16.10 10.55 6.79
CA TYR A 573 -15.56 10.88 5.48
C TYR A 573 -16.51 10.38 4.39
N THR A 574 -16.63 11.16 3.32
CA THR A 574 -17.49 10.85 2.19
C THR A 574 -16.67 10.83 0.91
N MET A 575 -16.56 9.66 0.30
CA MET A 575 -16.04 9.47 -1.05
C MET A 575 -17.18 9.72 -2.04
N SER A 576 -16.94 10.55 -3.06
CA SER A 576 -17.94 10.91 -4.08
C SER A 576 -17.32 10.80 -5.47
N TRP A 577 -18.03 10.21 -6.44
CA TRP A 577 -17.48 9.93 -7.76
C TRP A 577 -18.12 10.78 -8.86
N THR A 578 -17.27 11.39 -9.69
CA THR A 578 -17.70 11.95 -10.97
C THR A 578 -17.92 10.79 -11.94
N LYS A 579 -19.09 10.73 -12.58
CA LYS A 579 -19.49 9.64 -13.49
C LYS A 579 -19.71 10.10 -14.92
N GLU A 580 -19.50 9.18 -15.84
CA GLU A 580 -19.86 9.29 -17.26
C GLU A 580 -20.77 8.13 -17.68
N GLY A 581 -21.22 8.16 -18.94
CA GLY A 581 -22.10 7.15 -19.52
C GLY A 581 -23.58 7.49 -19.32
N VAL A 582 -24.40 6.50 -18.98
CA VAL A 582 -25.85 6.65 -18.82
C VAL A 582 -26.16 7.37 -17.51
N SER A 583 -26.30 8.70 -17.58
CA SER A 583 -26.41 9.62 -16.43
C SER A 583 -27.46 9.24 -15.38
N ASN A 584 -28.58 8.64 -15.79
CA ASN A 584 -29.69 8.26 -14.92
C ASN A 584 -29.43 6.99 -14.10
N GLN A 585 -28.41 6.18 -14.43
CA GLN A 585 -28.02 5.01 -13.63
C GLN A 585 -27.19 5.45 -12.43
N THR A 586 -27.54 4.98 -11.23
CA THR A 586 -26.70 5.12 -10.04
C THR A 586 -25.44 4.27 -10.19
N LEU A 587 -24.28 4.78 -9.79
CA LEU A 587 -23.07 3.98 -9.75
C LEU A 587 -23.19 2.77 -8.83
N LEU A 588 -22.36 1.78 -9.13
CA LEU A 588 -22.00 0.68 -8.27
C LEU A 588 -20.47 0.76 -8.11
N LEU A 589 -19.93 0.46 -6.93
CA LEU A 589 -18.50 0.21 -6.74
C LEU A 589 -18.32 -0.91 -5.71
N PHE A 590 -17.15 -1.55 -5.71
CA PHE A 590 -16.73 -2.55 -4.73
C PHE A 590 -16.08 -1.89 -3.52
N ALA A 591 -16.58 -2.20 -2.33
CA ALA A 591 -16.09 -1.72 -1.05
C ALA A 591 -15.30 -2.82 -0.33
N LEU A 592 -14.11 -2.49 0.16
CA LEU A 592 -13.29 -3.40 0.95
C LEU A 592 -13.92 -3.66 2.34
N PRO A 593 -13.62 -4.77 3.03
CA PRO A 593 -14.20 -5.10 4.33
C PRO A 593 -14.15 -3.99 5.39
N HIS A 594 -13.07 -3.20 5.44
CA HIS A 594 -12.97 -2.10 6.39
C HIS A 594 -13.97 -0.97 6.11
N HIS A 595 -14.28 -0.67 4.83
CA HIS A 595 -15.37 0.24 4.45
C HIS A 595 -16.73 -0.30 4.87
N VAL A 596 -16.99 -1.58 4.61
CA VAL A 596 -18.28 -2.22 4.97
C VAL A 596 -18.49 -2.17 6.49
N GLY A 597 -17.42 -2.31 7.28
CA GLY A 597 -17.46 -2.19 8.73
C GLY A 597 -17.58 -0.76 9.28
N SER A 598 -17.37 0.28 8.45
CA SER A 598 -17.46 1.70 8.85
C SER A 598 -18.54 2.48 8.09
N PHE A 599 -19.43 1.83 7.33
CA PHE A 599 -20.50 2.55 6.64
C PHE A 599 -21.51 3.18 7.59
N SER A 600 -21.91 4.42 7.28
CA SER A 600 -23.13 5.02 7.82
C SER A 600 -24.38 4.20 7.42
N ASP A 601 -25.45 4.26 8.21
CA ASP A 601 -26.70 3.51 7.96
C ASP A 601 -27.22 3.65 6.51
N GLU A 602 -27.16 4.86 5.94
CA GLU A 602 -27.57 5.12 4.56
C GLU A 602 -26.67 4.42 3.52
N THR A 603 -25.37 4.28 3.80
CA THR A 603 -24.42 3.59 2.91
C THR A 603 -24.50 2.07 3.09
N ALA A 604 -24.64 1.60 4.32
CA ALA A 604 -24.88 0.19 4.64
C ALA A 604 -26.18 -0.32 3.99
N GLY A 605 -27.26 0.47 4.03
CA GLY A 605 -28.53 0.18 3.37
C GLY A 605 -28.48 0.14 1.84
N ARG A 606 -27.34 0.49 1.22
CA ARG A 606 -27.11 0.43 -0.24
C ARG A 606 -26.13 -0.69 -0.65
N ALA A 607 -25.63 -1.48 0.30
CA ALA A 607 -24.85 -2.68 0.01
C ALA A 607 -25.70 -3.76 -0.69
N THR A 608 -25.06 -4.65 -1.44
CA THR A 608 -25.73 -5.70 -2.23
C THR A 608 -25.13 -7.09 -1.96
N GLY A 609 -25.82 -8.14 -2.38
CA GLY A 609 -25.34 -9.52 -2.30
C GLY A 609 -24.25 -9.89 -3.31
N LEU A 610 -23.82 -8.96 -4.18
CA LEU A 610 -22.70 -9.18 -5.10
C LEU A 610 -21.38 -8.95 -4.34
N GLN A 611 -20.56 -9.99 -4.23
CA GLN A 611 -19.21 -9.94 -3.66
C GLN A 611 -18.21 -10.55 -4.63
N LEU A 612 -16.95 -10.09 -4.58
CA LEU A 612 -15.84 -10.65 -5.35
C LEU A 612 -14.55 -10.64 -4.51
N MET A 613 -13.70 -11.65 -4.71
CA MET A 613 -12.45 -11.80 -3.97
C MET A 613 -11.43 -10.76 -4.46
N THR A 614 -10.86 -9.99 -3.52
CA THR A 614 -9.65 -9.21 -3.80
C THR A 614 -8.42 -10.06 -3.54
N THR A 615 -7.28 -9.68 -4.12
CA THR A 615 -6.00 -10.37 -3.94
C THR A 615 -5.57 -10.50 -2.47
N VAL A 616 -5.64 -9.42 -1.67
CA VAL A 616 -5.08 -9.36 -0.30
C VAL A 616 -5.99 -8.71 0.76
N LYS A 617 -7.17 -8.22 0.37
CA LYS A 617 -8.10 -7.47 1.24
C LYS A 617 -9.40 -8.24 1.53
N GLY A 618 -9.43 -9.55 1.28
CA GLY A 618 -10.61 -10.41 1.45
C GLY A 618 -11.70 -10.16 0.40
N MET A 619 -12.95 -10.50 0.72
CA MET A 619 -14.10 -10.24 -0.16
C MET A 619 -14.47 -8.75 -0.18
N ALA A 620 -14.45 -8.13 -1.35
CA ALA A 620 -15.06 -6.82 -1.54
C ALA A 620 -16.56 -6.97 -1.86
N THR A 621 -17.39 -6.05 -1.35
CA THR A 621 -18.85 -6.06 -1.50
C THR A 621 -19.29 -4.95 -2.43
N ALA A 622 -20.15 -5.21 -3.40
CA ALA A 622 -20.65 -4.17 -4.30
C ALA A 622 -21.76 -3.34 -3.63
N VAL A 623 -21.64 -2.02 -3.69
CA VAL A 623 -22.49 -1.05 -2.99
C VAL A 623 -22.94 0.02 -3.99
N ARG A 624 -24.23 0.38 -3.95
CA ARG A 624 -24.82 1.38 -4.85
C ARG A 624 -24.61 2.80 -4.33
N GLY A 625 -24.23 3.71 -5.21
CA GLY A 625 -24.18 5.13 -4.88
C GLY A 625 -23.17 5.90 -5.71
N ASP A 626 -23.54 7.13 -6.07
CA ASP A 626 -22.60 8.12 -6.61
C ASP A 626 -21.69 8.70 -5.50
N SER A 627 -21.99 8.40 -4.23
CA SER A 627 -21.13 8.65 -3.06
C SER A 627 -21.38 7.63 -1.93
N TRP A 628 -20.36 7.42 -1.08
CA TRP A 628 -20.40 6.62 0.16
C TRP A 628 -19.95 7.48 1.34
N THR A 629 -20.67 7.42 2.45
CA THR A 629 -20.28 8.06 3.72
C THR A 629 -19.91 6.98 4.73
N LEU A 630 -18.75 7.17 5.35
CA LEU A 630 -18.13 6.27 6.31
C LEU A 630 -17.90 7.02 7.62
N THR A 631 -17.96 6.32 8.74
CA THR A 631 -17.96 6.84 10.12
C THR A 631 -17.05 6.02 11.03
N GLU A 632 -16.26 6.71 11.84
CA GLU A 632 -15.43 6.14 12.89
C GLU A 632 -15.78 6.82 14.22
N ASP A 633 -16.22 6.07 15.22
CA ASP A 633 -16.85 6.62 16.44
C ASP A 633 -15.91 6.77 17.66
N ASP A 634 -14.66 6.29 17.50
CA ASP A 634 -13.65 6.11 18.54
C ASP A 634 -12.35 6.87 18.21
N LEU A 635 -12.44 8.11 17.70
CA LEU A 635 -11.26 8.93 17.43
C LEU A 635 -10.51 9.26 18.75
N PRO A 636 -9.18 9.09 18.80
CA PRO A 636 -8.40 9.21 20.04
C PRO A 636 -8.06 10.68 20.35
N ILE A 637 -9.09 11.54 20.49
CA ILE A 637 -8.92 12.99 20.50
C ILE A 637 -8.06 13.50 21.66
N ASP A 638 -8.14 12.89 22.84
CA ASP A 638 -7.39 13.27 24.04
C ASP A 638 -5.91 12.84 24.03
N MET A 639 -5.53 11.92 23.14
CA MET A 639 -4.16 11.43 22.99
C MET A 639 -3.19 12.56 22.63
N ALA A 640 -2.17 12.74 23.46
CA ALA A 640 -1.07 13.68 23.26
C ALA A 640 0.29 13.00 23.53
N PHE A 641 1.37 13.76 23.74
CA PHE A 641 2.73 13.25 23.92
C PHE A 641 2.95 12.30 25.12
N ALA A 642 2.08 12.32 26.13
CA ALA A 642 2.19 11.42 27.28
C ALA A 642 1.85 9.97 26.90
N PRO A 643 2.45 8.96 27.56
CA PRO A 643 1.96 7.58 27.50
C PRO A 643 0.44 7.52 27.64
N TRP A 644 -0.22 6.83 26.72
CA TRP A 644 -1.66 6.84 26.56
C TRP A 644 -2.18 5.44 26.29
N SER A 645 -3.37 5.12 26.80
CA SER A 645 -4.13 3.93 26.40
C SER A 645 -5.63 4.24 26.40
N PRO A 646 -6.46 3.51 25.61
CA PRO A 646 -7.91 3.73 25.58
C PRO A 646 -8.59 3.52 26.95
N ALA A 647 -7.93 2.82 27.87
CA ALA A 647 -8.44 2.53 29.21
C ALA A 647 -8.06 3.57 30.28
N GLN A 648 -7.05 4.42 30.03
CA GLN A 648 -6.46 5.33 31.02
C GLN A 648 -6.38 6.80 30.57
N GLY A 649 -6.46 7.07 29.26
CA GLY A 649 -6.12 8.37 28.70
C GLY A 649 -4.61 8.66 28.85
N SER A 650 -4.22 9.94 28.77
CA SER A 650 -2.83 10.37 28.95
C SER A 650 -2.39 10.36 30.41
N VAL A 651 -1.36 9.57 30.74
CA VAL A 651 -0.80 9.43 32.08
C VAL A 651 0.54 10.15 32.19
N LYS A 652 0.61 11.21 33.01
CA LYS A 652 1.84 11.97 33.31
C LYS A 652 2.42 11.73 34.71
N THR A 653 1.70 11.03 35.59
CA THR A 653 2.12 10.80 36.98
C THR A 653 2.31 9.31 37.23
N VAL A 654 3.51 8.94 37.70
CA VAL A 654 3.94 7.56 37.98
C VAL A 654 4.53 7.47 39.40
N SER A 655 4.81 6.28 39.91
CA SER A 655 5.34 6.11 41.28
C SER A 655 6.72 6.75 41.45
N SER A 656 7.11 7.08 42.68
CA SER A 656 8.41 7.71 42.97
C SER A 656 9.61 6.87 42.49
N ASN A 657 9.46 5.56 42.45
CA ASN A 657 10.49 4.64 41.97
C ASN A 657 10.65 4.73 40.44
N ALA A 658 9.52 4.85 39.71
CA ALA A 658 9.55 5.13 38.29
C ALA A 658 10.16 6.50 37.98
N VAL A 659 9.77 7.55 38.70
CA VAL A 659 10.36 8.90 38.56
C VAL A 659 11.89 8.85 38.71
N GLN A 660 12.41 8.12 39.71
CA GLN A 660 13.84 7.97 39.91
C GLN A 660 14.53 7.19 38.77
N ALA A 661 13.98 6.06 38.35
CA ALA A 661 14.55 5.27 37.25
C ALA A 661 14.54 6.03 35.92
N ILE A 662 13.44 6.73 35.61
CA ILE A 662 13.31 7.61 34.44
C ILE A 662 14.35 8.74 34.50
N TYR A 663 14.55 9.36 35.66
CA TYR A 663 15.57 10.39 35.84
C TYR A 663 17.00 9.86 35.61
N GLU A 664 17.33 8.68 36.13
CA GLU A 664 18.65 8.06 35.97
C GLU A 664 18.92 7.67 34.51
N ALA A 665 17.95 7.04 33.84
CA ALA A 665 18.03 6.75 32.41
C ALA A 665 18.16 8.03 31.57
N GLY A 666 17.32 9.05 31.81
CA GLY A 666 17.33 10.29 31.04
C GLY A 666 18.59 11.13 31.26
N LEU A 667 19.20 11.05 32.45
CA LEU A 667 20.52 11.64 32.70
C LEU A 667 21.63 10.95 31.90
N ALA A 668 21.54 9.63 31.69
CA ALA A 668 22.50 8.88 30.89
C ALA A 668 22.27 9.09 29.38
N GLU A 669 21.02 9.02 28.91
CA GLU A 669 20.70 9.17 27.48
C GLU A 669 20.95 10.60 26.98
N LEU A 670 20.65 11.65 27.76
CA LEU A 670 20.98 13.04 27.39
C LEU A 670 22.47 13.39 27.47
N GLN A 671 23.34 12.46 27.91
CA GLN A 671 24.80 12.57 27.79
C GLN A 671 25.36 11.85 26.55
N GLN A 672 24.53 11.18 25.75
CA GLN A 672 24.92 10.64 24.45
C GLN A 672 25.18 11.77 23.44
N ARG A 673 25.90 11.46 22.36
CA ARG A 673 26.21 12.45 21.31
C ARG A 673 25.04 12.59 20.33
N ILE A 674 23.99 13.28 20.78
CA ILE A 674 22.77 13.59 20.01
C ILE A 674 23.15 14.01 18.57
N GLY A 675 23.95 15.06 18.40
CA GLY A 675 24.38 15.56 17.08
C GLY A 675 25.32 14.67 16.26
N GLN A 676 25.68 13.47 16.74
CA GLN A 676 26.33 12.42 15.93
C GLN A 676 25.36 11.28 15.58
N GLN A 677 24.37 10.99 16.43
CA GLN A 677 23.30 10.04 16.15
C GLN A 677 22.25 10.61 15.17
N THR A 678 22.06 11.94 15.15
CA THR A 678 21.12 12.65 14.26
C THR A 678 21.79 13.24 13.01
N ASN A 679 22.95 12.70 12.61
CA ASN A 679 23.68 13.08 11.40
C ASN A 679 24.56 11.91 10.91
N VAL A 680 23.92 10.77 10.60
CA VAL A 680 24.56 9.57 10.04
C VAL A 680 24.46 9.49 8.51
N GLY A 681 23.72 10.42 7.87
CA GLY A 681 23.62 10.52 6.41
C GLY A 681 22.39 9.85 5.79
N SER A 682 21.39 9.52 6.61
CA SER A 682 20.11 8.92 6.21
C SER A 682 18.98 9.63 6.94
N LEU A 683 17.96 10.12 6.22
CA LEU A 683 16.84 10.81 6.85
C LEU A 683 16.02 9.85 7.73
N TYR A 684 15.97 8.57 7.38
CA TYR A 684 15.34 7.54 8.21
C TYR A 684 16.01 7.44 9.59
N PHE A 685 17.33 7.23 9.62
CA PHE A 685 18.06 7.09 10.89
C PHE A 685 18.17 8.40 11.67
N ASP A 686 18.42 9.52 10.98
CA ASP A 686 18.49 10.84 11.60
C ASP A 686 17.14 11.22 12.22
N GLY A 687 16.03 10.93 11.52
CA GLY A 687 14.67 11.09 12.03
C GLY A 687 14.40 10.25 13.28
N LYS A 688 14.71 8.94 13.24
CA LYS A 688 14.55 8.04 14.41
C LYS A 688 15.31 8.53 15.64
N ALA A 689 16.56 8.97 15.46
CA ALA A 689 17.36 9.54 16.55
C ALA A 689 16.77 10.88 17.07
N LEU A 690 16.29 11.76 16.19
CA LEU A 690 15.62 13.01 16.58
C LEU A 690 14.36 12.73 17.42
N ALA A 691 13.52 11.80 16.98
CA ALA A 691 12.28 11.43 17.68
C ALA A 691 12.54 10.74 19.04
N LYS A 692 13.60 9.91 19.13
CA LYS A 692 14.10 9.37 20.40
C LYS A 692 14.42 10.47 21.40
N PHE A 693 15.27 11.43 21.00
CA PHE A 693 15.66 12.51 21.90
C PHE A 693 14.51 13.47 22.21
N ALA A 694 13.56 13.65 21.29
CA ALA A 694 12.29 14.34 21.56
C ALA A 694 11.49 13.64 22.68
N ALA A 695 11.28 12.33 22.60
CA ALA A 695 10.59 11.56 23.64
C ALA A 695 11.31 11.63 25.00
N ILE A 696 12.65 11.61 25.00
CA ILE A 696 13.46 11.78 26.23
C ILE A 696 13.25 13.17 26.85
N VAL A 697 13.42 14.27 26.10
CA VAL A 697 13.28 15.63 26.67
C VAL A 697 11.86 15.93 27.11
N TYR A 698 10.85 15.41 26.39
CA TYR A 698 9.45 15.45 26.84
C TYR A 698 9.28 14.74 28.19
N THR A 699 9.71 13.49 28.29
CA THR A 699 9.59 12.66 29.51
C THR A 699 10.27 13.32 30.71
N MET A 700 11.44 13.91 30.50
CA MET A 700 12.22 14.56 31.55
C MET A 700 11.57 15.86 32.06
N ASN A 701 10.80 16.58 31.22
CA ASN A 701 10.03 17.75 31.62
C ASN A 701 8.71 17.35 32.31
N ASP A 702 7.91 16.49 31.65
CA ASP A 702 6.51 16.25 32.00
C ASP A 702 6.27 15.15 33.04
N ILE A 703 7.16 14.16 33.12
CA ILE A 703 6.97 12.94 33.93
C ILE A 703 8.02 12.87 35.05
N ALA A 704 9.30 13.11 34.74
CA ALA A 704 10.35 13.16 35.76
C ALA A 704 10.43 14.52 36.50
N GLY A 705 9.78 15.57 35.97
CA GLY A 705 9.76 16.91 36.56
C GLY A 705 11.09 17.67 36.56
N ASN A 706 12.14 17.14 35.92
CA ASN A 706 13.47 17.76 35.87
C ASN A 706 13.60 18.69 34.65
N ARG A 707 12.88 19.81 34.71
CA ARG A 707 12.85 20.83 33.65
C ARG A 707 14.25 21.34 33.25
N THR A 708 15.18 21.48 34.20
CA THR A 708 16.55 21.94 33.90
C THR A 708 17.28 20.97 32.98
N LEU A 709 17.24 19.67 33.29
CA LEU A 709 17.88 18.63 32.48
C LEU A 709 17.17 18.46 31.13
N ALA A 710 15.83 18.51 31.12
CA ALA A 710 15.02 18.46 29.92
C ALA A 710 15.33 19.60 28.93
N LEU A 711 15.38 20.85 29.40
CA LEU A 711 15.72 22.01 28.56
C LEU A 711 17.18 22.00 28.10
N SER A 712 18.08 21.43 28.90
CA SER A 712 19.49 21.26 28.51
C SER A 712 19.61 20.27 27.34
N GLY A 713 18.86 19.17 27.36
CA GLY A 713 18.72 18.26 26.24
C GLY A 713 18.01 18.90 25.04
N LEU A 714 16.93 19.65 25.28
CA LEU A 714 16.15 20.35 24.25
C LEU A 714 17.03 21.32 23.46
N LYS A 715 17.97 22.03 24.11
CA LYS A 715 18.88 22.93 23.42
C LYS A 715 19.73 22.22 22.37
N VAL A 716 20.25 21.03 22.71
CA VAL A 716 21.05 20.20 21.79
C VAL A 716 20.17 19.59 20.69
N LEU A 717 18.93 19.19 21.03
CA LEU A 717 17.94 18.72 20.06
C LEU A 717 17.52 19.81 19.06
N GLN A 718 17.36 21.06 19.52
CA GLN A 718 17.10 22.23 18.66
C GLN A 718 18.27 22.49 17.71
N ASP A 719 19.51 22.39 18.18
CA ASP A 719 20.71 22.57 17.33
C ASP A 719 20.87 21.42 16.32
N ALA A 720 20.53 20.19 16.71
CA ALA A 720 20.46 19.04 15.80
C ALA A 720 19.35 19.21 14.75
N MET A 721 18.15 19.61 15.14
CA MET A 721 17.04 19.88 14.21
C MET A 721 17.36 21.06 13.27
N ALA A 722 18.10 22.06 13.75
CA ALA A 722 18.53 23.20 12.94
C ALA A 722 19.50 22.81 11.82
N PHE A 723 20.33 21.76 11.98
CA PHE A 723 21.17 21.24 10.90
C PHE A 723 20.33 20.75 9.71
N HIS A 724 19.24 20.04 10.00
CA HIS A 724 18.27 19.55 9.00
C HIS A 724 17.45 20.70 8.38
N ILE A 725 16.93 21.61 9.20
CA ILE A 725 16.13 22.77 8.72
C ILE A 725 16.97 23.72 7.85
N ASN A 726 18.24 23.95 8.18
CA ASN A 726 19.17 24.75 7.37
C ASN A 726 19.74 23.97 6.15
N ASN A 727 19.26 22.74 5.91
CA ASN A 727 19.62 21.91 4.77
C ASN A 727 21.11 21.56 4.67
N GLN A 728 21.75 21.24 5.80
CA GLN A 728 23.21 21.07 5.94
C GLN A 728 23.70 19.60 5.88
N MET A 729 22.78 18.66 5.69
CA MET A 729 23.02 17.22 5.52
C MET A 729 24.00 16.92 4.38
N GLY A 730 24.66 15.76 4.40
CA GLY A 730 25.49 15.29 3.27
C GLY A 730 24.68 15.06 1.99
N PHE A 731 23.46 14.55 2.14
CA PHE A 731 22.44 14.51 1.10
C PHE A 731 21.33 15.52 1.44
N PRO A 732 21.49 16.82 1.12
CA PRO A 732 20.47 17.83 1.39
C PRO A 732 19.17 17.53 0.65
N LEU A 733 18.06 18.00 1.20
CA LEU A 733 16.74 17.98 0.58
C LEU A 733 16.69 18.94 -0.61
N VAL A 734 16.00 18.51 -1.66
CA VAL A 734 15.75 19.29 -2.89
C VAL A 734 14.26 19.22 -3.23
N TYR A 735 13.70 20.33 -3.71
CA TYR A 735 12.36 20.31 -4.31
C TYR A 735 12.47 19.91 -5.78
N GLU A 736 11.85 18.78 -6.09
CA GLU A 736 11.84 18.11 -7.38
C GLU A 736 10.52 18.42 -8.09
N SER A 737 10.59 19.18 -9.19
CA SER A 737 9.40 19.73 -9.86
C SER A 737 8.89 18.93 -11.07
N ALA A 738 9.57 17.86 -11.47
CA ALA A 738 9.13 16.96 -12.54
C ALA A 738 7.96 16.07 -12.08
N TRP A 739 8.01 15.55 -10.85
CA TRP A 739 6.86 14.89 -10.21
C TRP A 739 6.13 15.83 -9.25
N GLY A 740 6.87 16.68 -8.52
CA GLY A 740 6.32 17.66 -7.58
C GLY A 740 6.40 17.16 -6.15
N GLY A 741 7.52 17.40 -5.50
CA GLY A 741 7.73 17.05 -4.09
C GLY A 741 9.13 17.36 -3.58
N VAL A 742 9.41 17.00 -2.34
CA VAL A 742 10.71 17.19 -1.69
C VAL A 742 11.34 15.84 -1.42
N VAL A 743 12.59 15.67 -1.84
CA VAL A 743 13.33 14.40 -1.81
C VAL A 743 14.76 14.60 -1.33
N SER A 744 15.37 13.56 -0.78
CA SER A 744 16.82 13.47 -0.60
C SER A 744 17.56 13.62 -1.93
N SER A 745 18.65 14.39 -1.96
CA SER A 745 19.51 14.48 -3.14
C SER A 745 20.39 13.25 -3.40
N GLY A 746 20.36 12.23 -2.53
CA GLY A 746 21.24 11.04 -2.55
C GLY A 746 21.45 10.43 -3.94
N ALA A 747 20.39 9.92 -4.58
CA ALA A 747 20.51 9.24 -5.87
C ALA A 747 21.03 10.16 -7.01
N TYR A 748 20.87 11.48 -6.90
CA TYR A 748 21.45 12.44 -7.85
C TYR A 748 22.95 12.65 -7.66
N GLN A 749 23.48 12.41 -6.46
CA GLN A 749 24.90 12.56 -6.15
C GLN A 749 25.69 11.28 -6.46
N ASN A 750 25.12 10.10 -6.18
CA ASN A 750 25.84 8.82 -6.28
C ASN A 750 25.26 7.81 -7.30
N GLY A 751 24.08 8.07 -7.88
CA GLY A 751 23.42 7.19 -8.85
C GLY A 751 22.71 5.96 -8.23
N ASN A 752 22.68 5.83 -6.90
CA ASN A 752 21.99 4.73 -6.22
C ASN A 752 20.48 5.02 -6.09
N ALA A 753 19.66 4.29 -6.84
CA ALA A 753 18.20 4.44 -6.79
C ALA A 753 17.59 4.10 -5.41
N LEU A 754 18.29 3.32 -4.58
CA LEU A 754 17.85 2.89 -3.25
C LEU A 754 18.64 3.60 -2.14
N GLU A 755 19.23 4.75 -2.44
CA GLU A 755 19.87 5.62 -1.45
C GLU A 755 18.81 6.13 -0.45
N ASP A 756 19.12 6.06 0.85
CA ASP A 756 18.18 6.36 1.93
C ASP A 756 16.82 5.66 1.68
N PHE A 757 16.86 4.33 1.53
CA PHE A 757 15.70 3.45 1.24
C PHE A 757 14.94 3.77 -0.06
N GLY A 758 15.52 4.59 -0.93
CA GLY A 758 14.89 5.07 -2.16
C GLY A 758 14.08 6.36 -1.96
N ASN A 759 14.39 7.16 -0.93
CA ASN A 759 13.75 8.46 -0.69
C ASN A 759 13.85 9.38 -1.93
N THR A 760 14.95 9.36 -2.69
CA THR A 760 15.03 10.12 -3.95
C THR A 760 13.98 9.70 -5.00
N TYR A 761 13.44 8.48 -4.91
CA TYR A 761 12.45 7.89 -5.81
C TYR A 761 11.03 7.89 -5.20
N TYR A 762 10.78 8.69 -4.14
CA TYR A 762 9.51 8.79 -3.41
C TYR A 762 9.09 7.53 -2.63
N ASN A 763 10.03 6.64 -2.29
CA ASN A 763 9.76 5.65 -1.22
C ASN A 763 9.67 6.35 0.13
N ASP A 764 8.78 5.84 1.00
CA ASP A 764 8.92 5.91 2.46
C ASP A 764 8.92 7.32 3.08
N HIS A 765 8.52 8.35 2.31
CA HIS A 765 8.46 9.75 2.75
C HIS A 765 7.66 9.94 4.04
N HIS A 766 6.54 9.23 4.21
CA HIS A 766 5.73 9.27 5.43
C HIS A 766 6.47 8.67 6.63
N PHE A 767 7.17 7.55 6.47
CA PHE A 767 8.02 6.96 7.51
C PHE A 767 9.14 7.93 7.90
N HIS A 768 9.94 8.39 6.94
CA HIS A 768 11.09 9.28 7.18
C HIS A 768 10.62 10.60 7.80
N TYR A 769 9.68 11.30 7.16
CA TYR A 769 9.31 12.66 7.51
C TYR A 769 8.38 12.75 8.73
N GLY A 770 7.63 11.68 9.03
CA GLY A 770 6.82 11.57 10.26
C GLY A 770 7.66 11.79 11.53
N TYR A 771 8.87 11.23 11.59
CA TYR A 771 9.79 11.44 12.71
C TYR A 771 10.23 12.90 12.89
N PHE A 772 10.54 13.61 11.79
CA PHE A 772 10.89 15.04 11.85
C PHE A 772 9.70 15.92 12.26
N VAL A 773 8.50 15.60 11.76
CA VAL A 773 7.26 16.34 12.10
C VAL A 773 6.88 16.13 13.57
N TYR A 774 7.01 14.91 14.11
CA TYR A 774 6.85 14.66 15.54
C TYR A 774 7.90 15.42 16.38
N THR A 775 9.16 15.41 15.95
CA THR A 775 10.24 16.15 16.62
C THR A 775 9.93 17.65 16.67
N ALA A 776 9.49 18.23 15.55
CA ALA A 776 9.07 19.64 15.47
C ALA A 776 7.90 19.94 16.43
N ALA A 777 6.92 19.03 16.54
CA ALA A 777 5.79 19.18 17.46
C ALA A 777 6.24 19.14 18.93
N VAL A 778 7.16 18.25 19.33
CA VAL A 778 7.71 18.19 20.69
C VAL A 778 8.56 19.43 21.02
N ILE A 779 9.38 19.91 20.06
CA ILE A 779 10.16 21.14 20.27
C ILE A 779 9.20 22.34 20.43
N GLY A 780 8.22 22.50 19.55
CA GLY A 780 7.22 23.58 19.65
C GLY A 780 6.32 23.51 20.88
N TYR A 781 6.11 22.31 21.43
CA TYR A 781 5.46 22.12 22.73
C TYR A 781 6.31 22.66 23.88
N LEU A 782 7.59 22.29 23.94
CA LEU A 782 8.48 22.63 25.06
C LEU A 782 9.03 24.06 24.99
N ASP A 783 9.16 24.62 23.78
CA ASP A 783 9.62 25.98 23.51
C ASP A 783 8.87 26.62 22.31
N ASN A 784 7.87 27.44 22.62
CA ASN A 784 7.01 28.09 21.63
C ASN A 784 7.75 29.13 20.77
N GLU A 785 8.88 29.69 21.22
CA GLU A 785 9.67 30.65 20.42
C GLU A 785 10.36 29.97 19.21
N TRP A 786 10.49 28.64 19.24
CA TRP A 786 10.97 27.86 18.10
C TRP A 786 9.99 27.83 16.92
N LEU A 787 8.69 28.11 17.13
CA LEU A 787 7.63 28.13 16.11
C LEU A 787 7.63 29.42 15.25
N ASN A 788 8.80 29.83 14.78
CA ASN A 788 8.95 30.92 13.81
C ASN A 788 8.61 30.47 12.38
N ASP A 789 8.30 31.43 11.52
CA ASP A 789 7.89 31.23 10.12
C ASP A 789 8.80 30.26 9.32
N SER A 790 10.11 30.28 9.54
CA SER A 790 11.06 29.42 8.82
C SER A 790 10.95 27.96 9.23
N ASN A 791 10.88 27.70 10.53
CA ASN A 791 10.73 26.34 11.09
C ASN A 791 9.34 25.76 10.79
N VAL A 792 8.30 26.60 10.87
CA VAL A 792 6.92 26.22 10.54
C VAL A 792 6.78 25.94 9.04
N ALA A 793 7.35 26.77 8.16
CA ALA A 793 7.31 26.55 6.71
C ALA A 793 8.08 25.28 6.28
N TRP A 794 9.24 24.99 6.89
CA TRP A 794 9.98 23.74 6.63
C TRP A 794 9.21 22.50 7.09
N THR A 795 8.59 22.54 8.26
CA THR A 795 7.79 21.41 8.76
C THR A 795 6.52 21.23 7.94
N ASN A 796 5.79 22.30 7.61
CA ASN A 796 4.61 22.26 6.74
C ASN A 796 4.94 21.79 5.31
N MET A 797 6.15 22.06 4.80
CA MET A 797 6.62 21.52 3.53
C MET A 797 6.74 19.99 3.56
N LEU A 798 7.33 19.42 4.62
CA LEU A 798 7.38 17.96 4.78
C LEU A 798 5.99 17.34 4.92
N VAL A 799 5.11 17.95 5.72
CA VAL A 799 3.72 17.50 5.89
C VAL A 799 2.93 17.54 4.58
N ARG A 800 3.10 18.60 3.77
CA ARG A 800 2.48 18.69 2.44
C ARG A 800 3.00 17.61 1.50
N ASP A 801 4.27 17.23 1.58
CA ASP A 801 4.80 16.21 0.68
C ASP A 801 4.10 14.85 0.81
N TYR A 802 3.97 14.31 2.02
CA TYR A 802 3.35 13.00 2.21
C TYR A 802 1.83 13.05 2.44
N ALA A 803 1.31 14.15 3.00
CA ALA A 803 -0.07 14.28 3.50
C ALA A 803 -0.73 15.66 3.23
N ASN A 804 -0.46 16.30 2.08
CA ASN A 804 -1.30 17.42 1.61
C ASN A 804 -2.78 16.99 1.53
N SER A 805 -3.70 17.91 1.83
CA SER A 805 -5.15 17.64 1.93
C SER A 805 -6.02 18.47 0.98
N VAL A 806 -5.42 19.12 -0.01
CA VAL A 806 -6.11 19.76 -1.15
C VAL A 806 -5.45 19.38 -2.48
N THR A 807 -6.15 19.50 -3.60
CA THR A 807 -5.62 19.15 -4.94
C THR A 807 -5.00 20.33 -5.70
N ASP A 808 -5.27 21.56 -5.26
CA ASP A 808 -4.86 22.82 -5.91
C ASP A 808 -3.55 23.43 -5.39
N ASP A 809 -2.72 22.63 -4.70
CA ASP A 809 -1.39 23.04 -4.24
C ASP A 809 -0.39 23.11 -5.42
N GLU A 810 0.21 24.29 -5.62
CA GLU A 810 1.16 24.56 -6.71
C GLU A 810 2.47 23.73 -6.60
N TYR A 811 2.69 22.99 -5.50
CA TYR A 811 3.93 22.26 -5.21
C TYR A 811 3.74 20.76 -4.92
N PHE A 812 2.67 20.33 -4.26
CA PHE A 812 2.53 18.94 -3.74
C PHE A 812 1.21 18.25 -4.11
N PRO A 813 1.21 16.98 -4.56
CA PRO A 813 -0.01 16.25 -4.88
C PRO A 813 -0.85 15.95 -3.62
N PHE A 814 -2.17 15.87 -3.78
CA PHE A 814 -3.07 15.47 -2.70
C PHE A 814 -2.69 14.09 -2.13
N SER A 815 -2.51 14.00 -0.81
CA SER A 815 -2.40 12.76 -0.04
C SER A 815 -1.45 11.74 -0.67
N ARG A 816 -0.19 12.13 -0.97
CA ARG A 816 0.79 11.28 -1.70
C ARG A 816 0.84 9.86 -1.14
N ALA A 817 1.13 9.72 0.14
CA ALA A 817 1.30 8.42 0.79
C ALA A 817 -0.05 7.78 1.13
N PHE A 818 -0.86 8.44 1.96
CA PHE A 818 -2.12 7.88 2.47
C PHE A 818 -3.15 7.65 1.36
N ASP A 819 -3.71 6.45 1.30
CA ASP A 819 -4.73 6.04 0.34
C ASP A 819 -6.07 5.80 1.06
N TRP A 820 -7.03 6.70 0.81
CA TRP A 820 -8.34 6.69 1.47
C TRP A 820 -9.29 5.59 0.99
N TYR A 821 -8.94 4.81 -0.06
CA TYR A 821 -9.65 3.59 -0.45
C TYR A 821 -9.04 2.33 0.18
N HIS A 822 -7.75 2.35 0.53
CA HIS A 822 -7.09 1.23 1.22
C HIS A 822 -7.10 1.38 2.76
N GLY A 823 -7.30 2.59 3.26
CA GLY A 823 -7.34 2.93 4.69
C GLY A 823 -5.98 2.96 5.35
N HIS A 824 -4.91 3.05 4.57
CA HIS A 824 -3.51 3.12 4.99
C HIS A 824 -2.66 3.74 3.87
N SER A 825 -1.37 3.98 4.11
CA SER A 825 -0.47 4.50 3.07
C SER A 825 0.10 3.44 2.12
N TRP A 826 0.71 3.90 1.04
CA TRP A 826 1.60 3.08 0.20
C TRP A 826 3.03 3.59 0.27
N ALA A 827 3.94 2.73 0.72
CA ALA A 827 5.35 3.06 0.93
C ALA A 827 6.11 3.16 -0.40
N ALA A 828 5.90 2.20 -1.30
CA ALA A 828 6.58 2.13 -2.60
C ALA A 828 6.27 3.32 -3.53
N GLY A 829 7.31 4.08 -3.88
CA GLY A 829 7.30 5.20 -4.82
C GLY A 829 7.44 4.77 -6.28
N LEU A 830 8.39 5.36 -7.01
CA LEU A 830 8.54 5.26 -8.46
C LEU A 830 9.27 4.00 -8.95
N PHE A 831 8.93 2.84 -8.37
CA PHE A 831 9.43 1.52 -8.77
C PHE A 831 8.34 0.69 -9.46
N ALA A 832 8.70 0.03 -10.58
CA ALA A 832 7.80 -0.91 -11.25
C ALA A 832 7.79 -2.25 -10.52
N SER A 833 6.61 -2.82 -10.28
CA SER A 833 6.42 -4.03 -9.47
C SER A 833 5.28 -4.88 -10.02
N ALA A 834 5.51 -6.17 -10.30
CA ALA A 834 4.45 -7.05 -10.80
C ALA A 834 3.38 -7.34 -9.73
N ASP A 835 3.78 -7.29 -8.46
CA ASP A 835 2.89 -7.41 -7.29
C ASP A 835 2.22 -6.08 -6.89
N GLY A 836 2.47 -5.00 -7.65
CA GLY A 836 1.94 -3.65 -7.38
C GLY A 836 2.68 -2.93 -6.25
N LYS A 837 2.01 -1.92 -5.66
CA LYS A 837 2.48 -1.18 -4.49
C LYS A 837 2.65 -2.09 -3.27
N ASN A 838 3.45 -1.65 -2.30
CA ASN A 838 3.60 -2.33 -1.02
C ASN A 838 3.73 -1.34 0.16
N GLN A 839 3.51 -1.87 1.37
CA GLN A 839 3.85 -1.26 2.65
C GLN A 839 4.16 -2.37 3.67
N GLU A 840 5.25 -2.20 4.41
CA GLU A 840 5.73 -3.09 5.48
C GLU A 840 5.34 -2.49 6.86
N SER A 841 6.04 -1.43 7.29
CA SER A 841 5.93 -0.82 8.62
C SER A 841 4.59 -0.10 8.87
N SER A 842 3.58 -0.83 9.32
CA SER A 842 2.27 -0.28 9.71
C SER A 842 2.33 0.68 10.90
N SER A 843 3.32 0.50 11.79
CA SER A 843 3.52 1.39 12.95
C SER A 843 4.24 2.69 12.58
N GLU A 844 5.07 2.72 11.52
CA GLU A 844 5.60 3.99 10.98
C GLU A 844 4.56 4.73 10.11
N ASP A 845 3.65 4.02 9.44
CA ASP A 845 2.46 4.65 8.83
C ASP A 845 1.52 5.26 9.91
N THR A 846 1.40 4.60 11.07
CA THR A 846 0.70 5.18 12.22
C THR A 846 1.44 6.40 12.78
N MET A 847 2.78 6.32 12.88
CA MET A 847 3.63 7.43 13.34
C MET A 847 3.46 8.68 12.46
N ALA A 848 3.31 8.52 11.15
CA ALA A 848 3.01 9.63 10.24
C ALA A 848 1.66 10.31 10.57
N SER A 849 0.58 9.54 10.74
CA SER A 849 -0.74 10.07 11.15
C SER A 849 -0.74 10.72 12.52
N TYR A 850 0.01 10.16 13.47
CA TYR A 850 0.18 10.73 14.81
C TYR A 850 1.02 12.01 14.79
N ALA A 851 2.12 12.04 14.03
CA ALA A 851 2.92 13.25 13.83
C ALA A 851 2.09 14.38 13.18
N LEU A 852 1.25 14.05 12.19
CA LEU A 852 0.29 14.97 11.59
C LEU A 852 -0.67 15.54 12.64
N LYS A 853 -1.27 14.70 13.50
CA LYS A 853 -2.13 15.15 14.61
C LYS A 853 -1.37 16.11 15.53
N MET A 854 -0.22 15.70 16.04
CA MET A 854 0.52 16.45 17.06
C MET A 854 1.06 17.78 16.51
N TRP A 855 1.51 17.82 15.25
CA TRP A 855 1.93 19.06 14.62
C TRP A 855 0.74 20.01 14.43
N GLY A 856 -0.39 19.52 13.91
CA GLY A 856 -1.63 20.30 13.77
C GLY A 856 -2.11 20.90 15.10
N GLN A 857 -2.05 20.12 16.19
CA GLN A 857 -2.35 20.61 17.53
C GLN A 857 -1.43 21.77 17.95
N ILE A 858 -0.13 21.67 17.67
CA ILE A 858 0.90 22.62 18.11
C ILE A 858 0.91 23.91 17.28
N ILE A 859 0.66 23.87 15.97
CA ILE A 859 0.44 25.10 15.16
C ILE A 859 -1.01 25.59 15.19
N ASN A 860 -1.88 24.95 15.96
CA ASN A 860 -3.32 25.22 16.05
C ASN A 860 -4.07 25.12 14.69
N ASP A 861 -3.60 24.28 13.78
CA ASP A 861 -4.37 23.83 12.62
C ASP A 861 -5.30 22.68 13.06
N LYS A 862 -6.52 23.07 13.44
CA LYS A 862 -7.56 22.12 13.89
C LYS A 862 -8.04 21.18 12.78
N ALA A 863 -7.95 21.59 11.51
CA ALA A 863 -8.30 20.70 10.40
C ALA A 863 -7.24 19.60 10.21
N MET A 864 -5.96 19.93 10.37
CA MET A 864 -4.87 18.94 10.42
C MET A 864 -4.98 18.03 11.65
N GLU A 865 -5.25 18.58 12.84
CA GLU A 865 -5.44 17.80 14.07
C GLU A 865 -6.62 16.83 13.95
N ALA A 866 -7.77 17.29 13.45
CA ALA A 866 -8.94 16.46 13.18
C ALA A 866 -8.65 15.37 12.13
N ARG A 867 -7.96 15.72 11.03
CA ARG A 867 -7.57 14.76 9.99
C ARG A 867 -6.64 13.67 10.52
N GLY A 868 -5.66 14.03 11.34
CA GLY A 868 -4.77 13.06 11.99
C GLY A 868 -5.50 12.09 12.91
N ASN A 869 -6.47 12.58 13.71
CA ASN A 869 -7.33 11.71 14.52
C ASN A 869 -8.14 10.72 13.66
N LEU A 870 -8.76 11.18 12.57
CA LEU A 870 -9.52 10.31 11.67
C LEU A 870 -8.62 9.29 10.95
N MET A 871 -7.44 9.70 10.47
CA MET A 871 -6.49 8.78 9.83
C MET A 871 -6.05 7.67 10.79
N LEU A 872 -5.80 7.98 12.07
CA LEU A 872 -5.51 6.97 13.09
C LEU A 872 -6.67 5.98 13.30
N ALA A 873 -7.91 6.45 13.29
CA ALA A 873 -9.09 5.59 13.46
C ALA A 873 -9.32 4.66 12.25
N ILE A 874 -9.17 5.18 11.03
CA ILE A 874 -9.22 4.38 9.80
C ILE A 874 -8.08 3.35 9.79
N GLN A 875 -6.87 3.74 10.21
CA GLN A 875 -5.72 2.82 10.35
C GLN A 875 -5.97 1.73 11.39
N LYS A 876 -6.57 2.03 12.55
CA LYS A 876 -6.96 1.02 13.54
C LYS A 876 -7.84 -0.07 12.94
N ARG A 877 -8.82 0.32 12.13
CA ARG A 877 -9.75 -0.60 11.45
C ARG A 877 -9.10 -1.35 10.28
N SER A 878 -8.36 -0.66 9.43
CA SER A 878 -7.71 -1.26 8.25
C SER A 878 -6.57 -2.20 8.67
N PHE A 879 -5.79 -1.87 9.70
CA PHE A 879 -4.73 -2.73 10.21
C PHE A 879 -5.28 -3.98 10.91
N ALA A 880 -6.35 -3.89 11.70
CA ALA A 880 -7.02 -5.07 12.25
C ALA A 880 -7.58 -6.03 11.16
N ALA A 881 -7.88 -5.51 9.97
CA ALA A 881 -8.33 -6.30 8.82
C ALA A 881 -7.18 -6.85 7.96
N TYR A 882 -6.07 -6.12 7.83
CA TYR A 882 -5.05 -6.36 6.79
C TYR A 882 -3.60 -6.47 7.26
N TYR A 883 -3.26 -6.13 8.51
CA TYR A 883 -1.88 -6.15 9.03
C TYR A 883 -1.69 -6.84 10.39
N LEU A 884 -2.69 -6.79 11.28
CA LEU A 884 -2.60 -7.24 12.67
C LEU A 884 -3.73 -8.24 12.94
N PHE A 885 -3.39 -9.52 13.03
CA PHE A 885 -4.35 -10.64 12.98
C PHE A 885 -4.56 -11.25 14.37
N GLU A 886 -5.62 -10.82 15.03
CA GLU A 886 -6.27 -11.65 16.04
C GLU A 886 -6.83 -12.94 15.40
N GLU A 887 -6.89 -14.04 16.15
CA GLU A 887 -7.46 -15.35 15.74
C GLU A 887 -8.91 -15.26 15.24
N THR A 888 -9.60 -14.17 15.55
CA THR A 888 -10.96 -13.85 15.13
C THR A 888 -11.04 -13.03 13.83
N ASN A 889 -9.92 -12.77 13.14
CA ASN A 889 -9.93 -12.17 11.80
C ASN A 889 -10.61 -13.12 10.79
N THR A 890 -11.50 -12.57 9.95
CA THR A 890 -12.25 -13.32 8.91
C THR A 890 -12.00 -12.78 7.49
N VAL A 891 -11.05 -11.86 7.36
CA VAL A 891 -10.69 -11.17 6.11
C VAL A 891 -9.55 -11.88 5.39
N GLN A 892 -8.59 -12.39 6.16
CA GLN A 892 -7.37 -13.03 5.68
C GLN A 892 -7.51 -14.56 5.58
N PRO A 893 -6.58 -15.25 4.88
CA PRO A 893 -6.48 -16.70 4.91
C PRO A 893 -6.31 -17.24 6.35
N ALA A 894 -7.11 -18.23 6.74
CA ALA A 894 -6.93 -18.97 8.00
C ALA A 894 -5.56 -19.66 8.08
N GLU A 895 -5.01 -20.02 6.92
CA GLU A 895 -3.68 -20.55 6.69
C GLU A 895 -2.58 -19.53 7.03
N TYR A 896 -2.88 -18.23 7.02
CA TYR A 896 -1.93 -17.13 7.22
C TYR A 896 -2.16 -16.36 8.53
N ILE A 897 -3.41 -16.27 9.03
CA ILE A 897 -3.77 -15.55 10.28
C ILE A 897 -2.92 -15.99 11.48
N GLY A 898 -2.51 -17.25 11.54
CA GLY A 898 -1.63 -17.75 12.59
C GLY A 898 -0.25 -17.07 12.65
N ASN A 899 0.18 -16.38 11.59
CA ASN A 899 1.41 -15.57 11.59
C ASN A 899 1.29 -14.29 12.43
N LYS A 900 0.09 -13.89 12.84
CA LYS A 900 -0.24 -12.68 13.63
C LYS A 900 0.03 -11.35 12.92
N VAL A 901 1.05 -11.22 12.06
CA VAL A 901 1.26 -10.01 11.23
C VAL A 901 1.25 -10.30 9.73
N ALA A 902 1.10 -9.24 8.93
CA ALA A 902 1.25 -9.31 7.48
C ALA A 902 2.68 -9.62 7.02
N GLY A 903 3.69 -9.06 7.70
CA GLY A 903 4.98 -8.82 7.08
C GLY A 903 4.81 -7.73 6.00
N ILE A 904 5.37 -7.94 4.81
CA ILE A 904 5.21 -7.01 3.69
C ILE A 904 3.88 -7.28 2.98
N LEU A 905 2.96 -6.30 3.02
CA LEU A 905 1.73 -6.32 2.23
C LEU A 905 1.98 -5.64 0.88
N PHE A 906 1.80 -6.39 -0.21
CA PHE A 906 1.74 -5.91 -1.58
C PHE A 906 0.28 -5.84 -2.06
N GLU A 907 -0.01 -5.14 -3.17
CA GLU A 907 -1.33 -5.21 -3.81
C GLU A 907 -1.69 -6.63 -4.30
N ASN A 908 -0.72 -7.47 -4.64
CA ASN A 908 -0.95 -8.83 -5.15
C ASN A 908 -0.66 -9.97 -4.15
N LYS A 909 0.15 -9.73 -3.12
CA LYS A 909 0.63 -10.77 -2.18
C LYS A 909 0.85 -10.25 -0.76
N MET A 910 0.95 -11.17 0.18
CA MET A 910 1.37 -10.91 1.56
C MET A 910 2.50 -11.87 1.90
N ASP A 911 3.62 -11.35 2.41
CA ASP A 911 4.89 -12.07 2.50
C ASP A 911 5.47 -11.94 3.92
N HIS A 912 5.57 -13.05 4.66
CA HIS A 912 5.90 -13.05 6.10
C HIS A 912 7.42 -12.94 6.29
N THR A 913 7.97 -11.78 5.99
CA THR A 913 9.40 -11.48 5.97
C THR A 913 9.59 -9.97 6.14
N THR A 914 10.83 -9.50 6.29
CA THR A 914 11.16 -8.09 6.05
C THR A 914 12.13 -7.95 4.88
N TYR A 915 12.37 -6.71 4.44
CA TYR A 915 13.42 -6.39 3.44
C TYR A 915 14.86 -6.63 3.95
N PHE A 916 15.06 -6.68 5.27
CA PHE A 916 16.37 -6.70 5.93
C PHE A 916 16.63 -8.00 6.73
N GLY A 917 15.66 -8.91 6.84
CA GLY A 917 15.87 -10.25 7.41
C GLY A 917 14.59 -11.07 7.59
N ALA A 918 14.74 -12.24 8.22
CA ALA A 918 13.67 -13.23 8.34
C ALA A 918 13.51 -13.87 9.74
N ALA A 919 14.14 -13.31 10.79
CA ALA A 919 13.89 -13.73 12.17
C ALA A 919 12.60 -13.08 12.72
N SER A 920 11.87 -13.76 13.60
CA SER A 920 10.53 -13.30 14.01
C SER A 920 10.57 -11.98 14.80
N GLU A 921 11.65 -11.69 15.53
CA GLU A 921 11.83 -10.39 16.18
C GLU A 921 11.91 -9.21 15.20
N LEU A 922 12.27 -9.47 13.93
CA LEU A 922 12.25 -8.48 12.85
C LEU A 922 10.84 -8.31 12.29
N ILE A 923 10.18 -9.44 12.01
CA ILE A 923 8.91 -9.51 11.26
C ILE A 923 7.75 -9.01 12.11
N GLU A 924 7.63 -9.44 13.38
CA GLU A 924 6.64 -8.86 14.29
C GLU A 924 7.05 -7.43 14.69
N GLY A 925 8.34 -7.21 14.92
CA GLY A 925 8.89 -5.97 15.46
C GLY A 925 8.69 -4.75 14.55
N ILE A 926 8.77 -4.92 13.22
CA ILE A 926 8.54 -3.82 12.27
C ILE A 926 7.09 -3.29 12.30
N HIS A 927 6.15 -4.05 12.87
CA HIS A 927 4.77 -3.60 13.13
C HIS A 927 4.56 -3.02 14.55
N MET A 928 5.63 -2.84 15.33
CA MET A 928 5.63 -2.21 16.67
C MET A 928 6.35 -0.86 16.71
N ILE A 929 7.36 -0.66 15.86
CA ILE A 929 8.25 0.51 15.86
C ILE A 929 7.63 1.74 15.17
N PRO A 930 7.71 2.96 15.72
CA PRO A 930 8.11 3.29 17.08
C PRO A 930 6.96 3.07 18.08
N LEU A 931 7.29 2.60 19.28
CA LEU A 931 6.31 2.53 20.37
C LEU A 931 6.11 3.91 20.99
N MET A 932 4.89 4.41 20.88
CA MET A 932 4.46 5.80 21.11
C MET A 932 3.01 5.81 21.65
N PRO A 933 2.42 6.97 22.00
CA PRO A 933 1.05 7.02 22.56
C PRO A 933 -0.03 6.35 21.70
N PHE A 934 0.15 6.27 20.37
CA PHE A 934 -0.75 5.56 19.47
C PHE A 934 -0.69 4.03 19.57
N SER A 935 0.37 3.44 20.12
CA SER A 935 0.62 2.00 20.01
C SER A 935 -0.45 1.16 20.70
N ALA A 936 -0.93 1.59 21.88
CA ALA A 936 -2.04 0.96 22.59
C ALA A 936 -3.44 1.29 22.02
N TYR A 937 -3.52 2.19 21.03
CA TYR A 937 -4.76 2.46 20.27
C TYR A 937 -4.91 1.49 19.09
N ILE A 938 -3.82 1.26 18.35
CA ILE A 938 -3.77 0.35 17.19
C ILE A 938 -3.64 -1.11 17.62
N ARG A 939 -2.71 -1.41 18.54
CA ARG A 939 -2.34 -2.78 18.93
C ARG A 939 -3.16 -3.16 20.16
N SER A 940 -4.24 -3.91 19.93
CA SER A 940 -5.17 -4.34 21.00
C SER A 940 -4.45 -5.21 22.04
N ALA A 941 -4.84 -5.12 23.31
CA ALA A 941 -4.27 -5.97 24.36
C ALA A 941 -4.56 -7.48 24.12
N LYS A 942 -5.62 -7.82 23.39
CA LYS A 942 -5.89 -9.20 22.96
C LYS A 942 -4.90 -9.63 21.88
N PHE A 943 -4.71 -8.79 20.85
CA PHE A 943 -3.74 -9.02 19.78
C PHE A 943 -2.32 -9.16 20.31
N VAL A 944 -1.85 -8.25 21.17
CA VAL A 944 -0.50 -8.29 21.76
C VAL A 944 -0.28 -9.54 22.61
N GLN A 945 -1.30 -10.02 23.33
CA GLN A 945 -1.18 -11.28 24.09
C GLN A 945 -1.08 -12.49 23.15
N GLU A 946 -1.93 -12.54 22.11
CA GLU A 946 -1.93 -13.60 21.10
C GLU A 946 -0.61 -13.67 20.30
N GLU A 947 -0.04 -12.53 19.93
CA GLU A 947 1.27 -12.38 19.28
C GLU A 947 2.41 -12.82 20.20
N TRP A 948 2.39 -12.36 21.45
CA TRP A 948 3.40 -12.71 22.45
C TRP A 948 3.45 -14.21 22.75
N ASP A 949 2.30 -14.86 22.87
CA ASP A 949 2.22 -16.30 23.14
C ASP A 949 2.61 -17.14 21.90
N ALA A 950 2.38 -16.65 20.69
CA ALA A 950 2.81 -17.30 19.45
C ALA A 950 4.35 -17.32 19.31
N TYR A 951 5.01 -16.18 19.55
CA TYR A 951 6.45 -16.03 19.23
C TYR A 951 7.37 -15.87 20.44
N PHE A 952 7.02 -15.04 21.43
CA PHE A 952 7.99 -14.43 22.34
C PHE A 952 8.04 -15.01 23.75
N ALA A 953 6.93 -15.55 24.26
CA ALA A 953 6.80 -16.07 25.62
C ALA A 953 7.88 -17.11 26.02
N ASN A 954 8.40 -17.87 25.05
CA ASN A 954 9.44 -18.89 25.26
C ASN A 954 10.78 -18.59 24.54
N THR A 955 10.92 -17.41 23.93
CA THR A 955 12.07 -17.06 23.08
C THR A 955 12.73 -15.72 23.43
N ILE A 956 12.04 -14.79 24.09
CA ILE A 956 12.53 -13.42 24.38
C ILE A 956 13.93 -13.34 25.01
N ASN A 957 14.29 -14.33 25.83
CA ASN A 957 15.63 -14.40 26.45
C ASN A 957 16.77 -14.82 25.51
N LYS A 958 16.45 -15.32 24.31
CA LYS A 958 17.41 -15.72 23.27
C LYS A 958 17.81 -14.55 22.37
N ILE A 959 16.91 -13.58 22.19
CA ILE A 959 17.13 -12.36 21.41
C ILE A 959 18.17 -11.50 22.14
N GLN A 960 19.21 -11.05 21.44
CA GLN A 960 20.29 -10.23 22.01
C GLN A 960 20.46 -8.86 21.32
N SER A 961 19.58 -8.52 20.39
CA SER A 961 19.57 -7.29 19.59
C SER A 961 18.57 -6.25 20.12
N GLY A 962 18.61 -5.03 19.56
CA GLY A 962 17.77 -3.89 19.96
C GLY A 962 16.26 -4.15 19.93
N TRP A 963 15.83 -5.11 19.09
CA TRP A 963 14.45 -5.61 19.06
C TRP A 963 13.95 -6.12 20.40
N ARG A 964 14.82 -6.67 21.26
CA ARG A 964 14.42 -7.18 22.57
C ARG A 964 13.77 -6.09 23.43
N GLY A 965 14.29 -4.86 23.39
CA GLY A 965 13.67 -3.71 24.04
C GLY A 965 12.31 -3.39 23.44
N LEU A 966 12.22 -3.27 22.11
CA LEU A 966 10.95 -3.01 21.43
C LEU A 966 9.87 -4.04 21.80
N LEU A 967 10.21 -5.33 21.78
CA LEU A 967 9.32 -6.44 22.16
C LEU A 967 8.86 -6.35 23.62
N MET A 968 9.77 -6.08 24.56
CA MET A 968 9.41 -5.89 25.97
C MET A 968 8.51 -4.67 26.19
N ALA A 969 8.77 -3.56 25.49
CA ALA A 969 7.94 -2.36 25.56
C ALA A 969 6.55 -2.54 24.91
N ASN A 970 6.42 -3.35 23.86
CA ASN A 970 5.12 -3.77 23.30
C ASN A 970 4.36 -4.63 24.32
N TYR A 971 5.06 -5.56 24.97
CA TYR A 971 4.50 -6.42 26.03
C TYR A 971 3.98 -5.61 27.24
N ALA A 972 4.39 -4.35 27.42
CA ALA A 972 3.82 -3.47 28.45
C ALA A 972 2.30 -3.24 28.30
N ILE A 973 1.74 -3.40 27.09
CA ILE A 973 0.29 -3.27 26.83
C ILE A 973 -0.52 -4.36 27.57
N VAL A 974 0.10 -5.50 27.87
CA VAL A 974 -0.54 -6.66 28.54
C VAL A 974 0.07 -7.00 29.90
N ASN A 975 1.37 -6.73 30.08
CA ASN A 975 2.12 -7.00 31.30
C ASN A 975 3.11 -5.86 31.59
N PRO A 976 2.62 -4.69 32.02
CA PRO A 976 3.45 -3.49 32.21
C PRO A 976 4.52 -3.67 33.30
N SER A 977 4.29 -4.53 34.30
CA SER A 977 5.29 -4.81 35.33
C SER A 977 6.48 -5.60 34.78
N ALA A 978 6.27 -6.65 33.97
CA ALA A 978 7.39 -7.38 33.37
C ALA A 978 8.24 -6.50 32.42
N SER A 979 7.60 -5.55 31.74
CA SER A 979 8.32 -4.53 30.95
C SER A 979 9.09 -3.56 31.84
N PHE A 980 8.45 -2.99 32.88
CA PHE A 980 9.10 -2.05 33.80
C PHE A 980 10.28 -2.71 34.55
N ASP A 981 10.13 -3.94 35.03
CA ASP A 981 11.19 -4.71 35.69
C ASP A 981 12.39 -4.94 34.75
N PHE A 982 12.15 -5.19 33.46
CA PHE A 982 13.20 -5.34 32.45
C PHE A 982 13.97 -4.02 32.21
N PHE A 983 13.28 -2.89 32.05
CA PHE A 983 13.93 -1.61 31.81
C PHE A 983 14.53 -0.96 33.06
N SER A 984 14.17 -1.42 34.26
CA SER A 984 14.72 -0.95 35.53
C SER A 984 15.79 -1.87 36.14
N ASP A 985 16.18 -2.96 35.45
CA ASP A 985 17.34 -3.77 35.84
C ASP A 985 18.62 -2.93 35.71
N PRO A 986 19.39 -2.70 36.80
CA PRO A 986 20.67 -1.97 36.74
C PRO A 986 21.77 -2.70 35.95
N ASN A 987 21.49 -3.90 35.43
CA ASN A 987 22.35 -4.70 34.55
C ASN A 987 21.78 -4.82 33.12
N LEU A 988 20.77 -4.03 32.75
CA LEU A 988 20.23 -3.98 31.38
C LEU A 988 21.35 -3.78 30.37
N ASN A 989 21.45 -4.69 29.38
CA ASN A 989 22.42 -4.52 28.30
C ASN A 989 21.94 -3.41 27.34
N PRO A 990 22.73 -2.33 27.10
CA PRO A 990 22.36 -1.31 26.14
C PRO A 990 22.15 -1.85 24.72
N ASP A 991 22.77 -2.96 24.33
CA ASP A 991 22.55 -3.60 23.02
C ASP A 991 21.11 -4.11 22.83
N PHE A 992 20.32 -4.21 23.92
CA PHE A 992 18.89 -4.53 23.86
C PHE A 992 18.01 -3.32 23.55
N LEU A 993 18.59 -2.15 23.26
CA LEU A 993 17.88 -0.95 22.82
C LEU A 993 18.19 -0.64 21.35
N ASP A 994 17.13 -0.52 20.55
CA ASP A 994 17.16 0.04 19.20
C ASP A 994 17.74 1.47 19.20
N GLY A 995 18.45 1.84 18.11
CA GLY A 995 19.07 3.15 17.95
C GLY A 995 18.11 4.34 18.19
N GLY A 996 16.85 4.21 17.75
CA GLY A 996 15.71 5.12 17.98
C GLY A 996 14.82 4.76 19.18
N ALA A 997 15.10 3.69 19.93
CA ALA A 997 14.43 3.37 21.19
C ALA A 997 15.11 4.08 22.38
N SER A 998 14.36 4.34 23.45
CA SER A 998 14.85 5.00 24.66
C SER A 998 14.45 4.24 25.92
N GLN A 999 15.42 4.02 26.82
CA GLN A 999 15.14 3.46 28.15
C GLN A 999 14.29 4.43 28.98
N THR A 1000 14.55 5.73 28.89
CA THR A 1000 13.78 6.80 29.57
C THR A 1000 12.31 6.75 29.18
N TRP A 1001 12.03 6.67 27.87
CA TRP A 1001 10.67 6.57 27.36
C TRP A 1001 10.00 5.24 27.71
N TYR A 1002 10.70 4.10 27.56
CA TYR A 1002 10.12 2.79 27.85
C TYR A 1002 9.88 2.54 29.35
N LEU A 1003 10.68 3.13 30.24
CA LEU A 1003 10.38 3.21 31.68
C LEU A 1003 9.10 4.00 31.94
N ALA A 1004 8.95 5.18 31.33
CA ALA A 1004 7.77 6.02 31.48
C ALA A 1004 6.50 5.36 30.93
N TRP A 1005 6.58 4.77 29.73
CA TRP A 1005 5.53 3.98 29.09
C TRP A 1005 5.08 2.80 29.98
N SER A 1006 6.02 1.97 30.42
CA SER A 1006 5.71 0.80 31.24
C SER A 1006 5.17 1.18 32.63
N ALA A 1007 5.69 2.24 33.24
CA ALA A 1007 5.19 2.73 34.52
C ALA A 1007 3.77 3.33 34.40
N ALA A 1008 3.53 4.13 33.35
CA ALA A 1008 2.24 4.76 33.07
C ALA A 1008 1.11 3.75 32.83
N LEU A 1009 1.39 2.66 32.12
CA LEU A 1009 0.44 1.55 31.93
C LEU A 1009 0.18 0.75 33.23
N GLY A 1010 0.92 1.02 34.31
CA GLY A 1010 0.71 0.49 35.67
C GLY A 1010 1.86 -0.36 36.22
N GLY A 1011 2.98 -0.47 35.49
CA GLY A 1011 4.01 -1.46 35.76
C GLY A 1011 4.79 -1.26 37.05
N SER A 1012 5.01 0.00 37.44
CA SER A 1012 5.84 0.40 38.59
C SER A 1012 5.17 0.22 39.96
N GLY A 1013 3.96 -0.33 40.00
CA GLY A 1013 3.06 -0.24 41.16
C GLY A 1013 2.58 1.19 41.43
N THR A 1014 1.69 1.31 42.43
CA THR A 1014 1.16 2.57 42.97
C THR A 1014 2.00 3.09 44.13
#